data_AF-A0A8J2HGF7-F1
#
_entry.id   AF-A0A8J2HGF7-F1
#
_cell.length_a   1.000
_cell.length_b   1.000
_cell.length_c   1.000
_cell.angle_alpha   90.00
_cell.angle_beta   90.00
_cell.angle_gamma   90.00
#
_symmetry.space_group_name_H-M   'P 1'
#
loop_
_entity.id
_entity.type
_entity.pdbx_description
1 polymer ?
#
loop_
_entity_poly.entity_id
_entity_poly.type
_entity_poly.pdbx_seq_one_letter_code
_entity_poly.pdbx_strand_id
1 'polypeptide(L)'
;MVDYIANYLETIRTRRVYPAVSPGYLRNILPISAPVNGEPWENIFQDIEKCIMPGVTHWQSPHMHAYFPALNCPASLLADMLADAINCLGFTWASSPVCTELETVVMNWLGEMIGLPEEFLHCPEGSGGGVIQTTASESTLICLLAARSRALRAIQENDPDKSPGEINSHLVAYCSDQAHSSVEKAGLIGLVQMRYIESDDKLSMRGDMLMEAIIRDREAGLVPFFVCATLGTTGACSFDNLSEIGPICEKNCIWLHIDAAYAGSAFVCPEFRGWLRGVEFADSIAFNPSKWLMVHFDCTAMWVKNSQALHRTFNVDPLYLKHENSGLAIDYMHWQIPLSKRFRALKLWFVIRNYGITGLQKHIREGVRLAKKFEALVLGDSRFEIPAVRHLGMVVFRLRGENSLTERLLKKMNSNGRVHCVPASLHGKYVIRFTVTSTNTTNEDILRDWAEIKTTASEILSTATVSPARVKVSLAETRQKNENFGSSLLLANSPMSPKIVNGSFAAIYDTADVFNDCMKAFGQLRLEPRDSPAMRRRIRGILMSGKQFSLDSRMDLVQGYASCGRPLSEPSTTLPLMKEDEDYNGKNDSNFSIDKTDKPIGIYYDNTTSKSNSDDSIGVNNHQVSFQTNAENTMMNFEINELYVGKTITKSETIGGISGLINTTFTIQSQSDETMNNKDLKKK
;
A
#
# COMPACT_ATOMS: atom_id res chain seq x y z
N MET A 1 27.19 1.97 -2.03
CA MET A 1 25.70 2.05 -2.05
C MET A 1 25.20 3.36 -1.43
N VAL A 2 25.60 3.71 -0.20
CA VAL A 2 25.18 4.98 0.45
C VAL A 2 25.44 6.21 -0.44
N ASP A 3 26.66 6.36 -0.96
CA ASP A 3 27.03 7.51 -1.82
C ASP A 3 26.22 7.58 -3.12
N TYR A 4 25.86 6.41 -3.65
CA TYR A 4 24.99 6.30 -4.84
C TYR A 4 23.57 6.77 -4.54
N ILE A 5 23.00 6.38 -3.40
CA ILE A 5 21.67 6.84 -2.97
C ILE A 5 21.67 8.35 -2.73
N ALA A 6 22.72 8.89 -2.08
CA ALA A 6 22.87 10.33 -1.88
C ALA A 6 22.91 11.08 -3.21
N ASN A 7 23.85 10.74 -4.09
CA ASN A 7 23.97 11.34 -5.42
C ASN A 7 22.69 11.19 -6.27
N TYR A 8 22.03 10.02 -6.22
CA TYR A 8 20.76 9.79 -6.90
C TYR A 8 19.66 10.74 -6.43
N LEU A 9 19.50 10.94 -5.11
CA LEU A 9 18.46 11.80 -4.55
C LEU A 9 18.77 13.29 -4.76
N GLU A 10 20.04 13.71 -4.68
CA GLU A 10 20.46 15.09 -4.95
C GLU A 10 20.27 15.47 -6.42
N THR A 11 20.68 14.59 -7.34
CA THR A 11 20.62 14.86 -8.79
C THR A 11 19.29 14.51 -9.46
N ILE A 12 18.30 13.99 -8.72
CA ILE A 12 17.07 13.37 -9.26
C ILE A 12 16.26 14.27 -10.22
N ARG A 13 16.35 15.61 -10.07
CA ARG A 13 15.73 16.59 -10.99
C ARG A 13 16.18 16.45 -12.44
N THR A 14 17.40 15.95 -12.66
CA THR A 14 17.98 15.75 -14.00
C THR A 14 17.38 14.55 -14.73
N ARG A 15 16.73 13.63 -14.01
CA ARG A 15 16.19 12.39 -14.57
C ARG A 15 14.79 12.59 -15.15
N ARG A 16 14.49 11.84 -16.20
CA ARG A 16 13.16 11.76 -16.81
C ARG A 16 12.21 11.04 -15.85
N VAL A 17 11.22 11.76 -15.28
CA VAL A 17 10.37 11.28 -14.18
C VAL A 17 9.59 10.01 -14.53
N TYR A 18 9.02 9.97 -15.73
CA TYR A 18 8.22 8.85 -16.24
C TYR A 18 8.97 8.15 -17.38
N PRO A 19 9.30 6.86 -17.26
CA PRO A 19 10.26 6.19 -18.15
C PRO A 19 9.76 6.06 -19.59
N ALA A 20 10.70 5.96 -20.53
CA ALA A 20 10.44 5.83 -21.97
C ALA A 20 10.50 4.36 -22.43
N VAL A 21 9.82 3.46 -21.71
CA VAL A 21 9.88 2.01 -21.95
C VAL A 21 8.50 1.42 -22.22
N SER A 22 8.47 0.30 -22.95
CA SER A 22 7.26 -0.49 -23.19
C SER A 22 7.18 -1.69 -22.24
N PRO A 23 5.98 -2.25 -21.98
CA PRO A 23 5.83 -3.47 -21.20
C PRO A 23 6.72 -4.60 -21.73
N GLY A 24 7.44 -5.28 -20.83
CA GLY A 24 8.35 -6.37 -21.17
C GLY A 24 9.79 -5.96 -21.49
N TYR A 25 10.14 -4.67 -21.57
CA TYR A 25 11.50 -4.21 -21.96
C TYR A 25 12.64 -4.91 -21.20
N LEU A 26 12.51 -5.06 -19.88
CA LEU A 26 13.56 -5.62 -19.01
C LEU A 26 13.87 -7.09 -19.31
N ARG A 27 12.89 -7.86 -19.79
CA ARG A 27 13.06 -9.27 -20.19
C ARG A 27 14.01 -9.42 -21.38
N ASN A 28 14.14 -8.38 -22.22
CA ASN A 28 15.03 -8.39 -23.37
C ASN A 28 16.46 -7.93 -23.02
N ILE A 29 16.70 -7.50 -21.77
CA ILE A 29 17.98 -6.97 -21.29
C ILE A 29 18.63 -7.92 -20.28
N LEU A 30 17.82 -8.58 -19.44
CA LEU A 30 18.31 -9.55 -18.44
C LEU A 30 18.50 -10.96 -19.02
N PRO A 31 19.39 -11.79 -18.42
CA PRO A 31 19.48 -13.21 -18.71
C PRO A 31 18.14 -13.95 -18.52
N ILE A 32 17.91 -14.99 -19.33
CA ILE A 32 16.68 -15.80 -19.29
C ILE A 32 16.57 -16.73 -18.06
N SER A 33 17.67 -16.90 -17.33
CA SER A 33 17.81 -17.77 -16.16
C SER A 33 18.71 -17.11 -15.12
N ALA A 34 18.52 -17.46 -13.84
CA ALA A 34 19.41 -17.04 -12.76
C ALA A 34 20.85 -17.58 -12.97
N PRO A 35 21.90 -16.87 -12.50
CA PRO A 35 23.28 -17.33 -12.61
C PRO A 35 23.53 -18.54 -11.71
N VAL A 36 24.35 -19.48 -12.18
CA VAL A 36 24.74 -20.70 -11.42
C VAL A 36 25.78 -20.37 -10.33
N ASN A 37 26.65 -19.41 -10.62
CA ASN A 37 27.70 -18.94 -9.72
C ASN A 37 27.39 -17.50 -9.29
N GLY A 38 27.89 -17.09 -8.12
CA GLY A 38 27.81 -15.68 -7.71
C GLY A 38 28.51 -14.76 -8.70
N GLU A 39 27.88 -13.62 -9.01
CA GLU A 39 28.45 -12.61 -9.91
C GLU A 39 29.28 -11.58 -9.10
N PRO A 40 30.33 -10.97 -9.69
CA PRO A 40 31.03 -9.84 -9.09
C PRO A 40 30.05 -8.71 -8.74
N TRP A 41 30.20 -8.14 -7.55
CA TRP A 41 29.32 -7.07 -7.07
C TRP A 41 29.34 -5.84 -7.99
N GLU A 42 30.48 -5.58 -8.64
CA GLU A 42 30.69 -4.51 -9.60
C GLU A 42 29.75 -4.63 -10.81
N ASN A 43 29.47 -5.86 -11.26
CA ASN A 43 28.54 -6.12 -12.37
C ASN A 43 27.10 -5.83 -11.94
N ILE A 44 26.69 -6.38 -10.79
CA ILE A 44 25.36 -6.17 -10.18
C ILE A 44 25.11 -4.68 -9.97
N PHE A 45 26.12 -3.94 -9.51
CA PHE A 45 26.05 -2.52 -9.24
C PHE A 45 25.98 -1.67 -10.54
N GLN A 46 26.73 -2.04 -11.59
CA GLN A 46 26.62 -1.40 -12.91
C GLN A 46 25.25 -1.56 -13.55
N ASP A 47 24.61 -2.72 -13.38
CA ASP A 47 23.28 -3.01 -13.93
C ASP A 47 22.16 -2.16 -13.29
N ILE A 48 22.40 -1.50 -12.14
CA ILE A 48 21.45 -0.54 -11.56
C ILE A 48 21.18 0.62 -12.52
N GLU A 49 22.21 1.28 -13.06
CA GLU A 49 22.02 2.38 -14.01
C GLU A 49 21.72 1.89 -15.44
N LYS A 50 22.29 0.76 -15.84
CA LYS A 50 22.16 0.22 -17.20
C LYS A 50 20.81 -0.45 -17.46
N CYS A 51 20.28 -1.19 -16.49
CA CYS A 51 19.12 -2.07 -16.67
C CYS A 51 17.90 -1.62 -15.85
N ILE A 52 18.11 -1.16 -14.60
CA ILE A 52 17.01 -0.83 -13.68
C ILE A 52 16.52 0.61 -13.88
N MET A 53 17.38 1.61 -13.69
CA MET A 53 17.02 3.03 -13.72
C MET A 53 16.28 3.50 -14.98
N PRO A 54 16.54 2.99 -16.21
CA PRO A 54 15.78 3.39 -17.41
C PRO A 54 14.27 3.08 -17.36
N GLY A 55 13.84 2.14 -16.50
CA GLY A 55 12.44 1.82 -16.26
C GLY A 55 11.88 2.31 -14.92
N VAL A 56 12.67 3.01 -14.10
CA VAL A 56 12.21 3.56 -12.83
C VAL A 56 11.34 4.79 -13.09
N THR A 57 10.15 4.83 -12.48
CA THR A 57 9.43 6.10 -12.28
C THR A 57 10.01 6.77 -11.04
N HIS A 58 10.56 7.97 -11.17
CA HIS A 58 11.33 8.60 -10.09
C HIS A 58 10.44 9.29 -9.05
N TRP A 59 9.84 8.50 -8.15
CA TRP A 59 8.87 8.95 -7.13
C TRP A 59 9.35 10.08 -6.20
N GLN A 60 10.66 10.19 -5.94
CA GLN A 60 11.22 11.25 -5.08
C GLN A 60 11.51 12.57 -5.84
N SER A 61 11.30 12.59 -7.17
CA SER A 61 11.57 13.76 -8.00
C SER A 61 10.58 14.89 -7.68
N PRO A 62 11.02 16.16 -7.56
CA PRO A 62 10.13 17.31 -7.43
C PRO A 62 9.08 17.44 -8.52
N HIS A 63 9.33 16.83 -9.69
CA HIS A 63 8.47 16.86 -10.89
C HIS A 63 7.53 15.64 -10.98
N MET A 64 7.50 14.79 -9.95
CA MET A 64 6.51 13.74 -9.75
C MET A 64 5.25 14.34 -9.13
N HIS A 65 4.14 14.41 -9.87
CA HIS A 65 2.87 14.95 -9.38
C HIS A 65 1.69 13.97 -9.50
N ALA A 66 2.00 12.73 -9.88
CA ALA A 66 1.04 11.64 -9.94
C ALA A 66 0.68 11.07 -8.55
N TYR A 67 -0.49 10.44 -8.47
CA TYR A 67 -1.02 9.77 -7.27
C TYR A 67 -1.03 10.69 -6.03
N PHE A 68 -0.64 10.17 -4.87
CA PHE A 68 -0.23 10.94 -3.71
C PHE A 68 1.28 10.70 -3.48
N PRO A 69 1.97 11.51 -2.66
CA PRO A 69 3.40 11.34 -2.42
C PRO A 69 3.68 9.97 -1.79
N ALA A 70 4.91 9.48 -1.94
CA ALA A 70 5.44 8.33 -1.22
C ALA A 70 6.89 8.63 -0.84
N LEU A 71 7.07 9.47 0.18
CA LEU A 71 8.33 10.16 0.45
C LEU A 71 9.31 9.36 1.31
N ASN A 72 10.60 9.56 1.08
CA ASN A 72 11.67 9.09 1.95
C ASN A 72 12.51 10.26 2.51
N CYS A 73 13.40 9.92 3.44
CA CYS A 73 14.44 10.83 3.95
C CYS A 73 15.61 10.02 4.53
N PRO A 74 16.80 10.63 4.74
CA PRO A 74 17.97 9.93 5.26
C PRO A 74 17.72 9.18 6.57
N ALA A 75 17.03 9.81 7.53
CA ALA A 75 16.69 9.19 8.81
C ALA A 75 15.83 7.93 8.65
N SER A 76 14.90 7.91 7.68
CA SER A 76 14.06 6.74 7.41
C SER A 76 14.84 5.62 6.73
N LEU A 77 15.77 5.94 5.83
CA LEU A 77 16.61 4.97 5.13
C LEU A 77 17.62 4.31 6.08
N LEU A 78 18.34 5.11 6.88
CA LEU A 78 19.28 4.61 7.88
C LEU A 78 18.61 3.70 8.93
N ALA A 79 17.34 3.96 9.22
CA ALA A 79 16.59 3.17 10.19
C ALA A 79 16.14 1.80 9.64
N ASP A 80 15.65 1.68 8.40
CA ASP A 80 15.41 0.34 7.84
C ASP A 80 16.73 -0.39 7.53
N MET A 81 17.83 0.30 7.18
CA MET A 81 19.15 -0.35 7.12
C MET A 81 19.53 -1.04 8.44
N LEU A 82 19.18 -0.45 9.59
CA LEU A 82 19.37 -1.05 10.91
C LEU A 82 18.30 -2.12 11.22
N ALA A 83 17.03 -1.90 10.86
CA ALA A 83 15.95 -2.86 11.06
C ALA A 83 16.20 -4.17 10.27
N ASP A 84 16.65 -4.04 9.03
CA ASP A 84 16.96 -5.15 8.12
C ASP A 84 18.25 -5.87 8.52
N ALA A 85 19.21 -5.17 9.16
CA ALA A 85 20.39 -5.80 9.75
C ALA A 85 20.08 -6.57 11.04
N ILE A 86 19.14 -6.08 11.87
CA ILE A 86 18.63 -6.80 13.05
C ILE A 86 17.76 -7.98 12.62
N ASN A 87 16.96 -7.80 11.57
CA ASN A 87 16.04 -8.78 10.97
C ASN A 87 15.15 -9.55 11.99
N CYS A 88 14.76 -8.90 13.08
CA CYS A 88 13.89 -9.53 14.07
C CYS A 88 12.43 -9.55 13.59
N LEU A 89 11.71 -10.56 14.08
CA LEU A 89 10.27 -10.71 13.85
C LEU A 89 9.53 -10.48 15.17
N GLY A 90 8.59 -9.54 15.21
CA GLY A 90 7.75 -9.20 16.36
C GLY A 90 6.31 -9.63 16.14
N PHE A 91 6.06 -10.93 16.02
CA PHE A 91 4.70 -11.48 15.91
C PHE A 91 4.06 -11.66 17.29
N THR A 92 4.86 -12.09 18.27
CA THR A 92 4.55 -11.99 19.70
C THR A 92 5.52 -11.05 20.40
N TRP A 93 5.18 -10.58 21.59
CA TRP A 93 6.10 -9.83 22.44
C TRP A 93 7.38 -10.63 22.69
N ALA A 94 7.27 -11.93 22.99
CA ALA A 94 8.45 -12.76 23.27
C ALA A 94 9.35 -13.00 22.05
N SER A 95 8.86 -12.89 20.82
CA SER A 95 9.70 -13.10 19.62
C SER A 95 10.65 -11.93 19.36
N SER A 96 10.28 -10.70 19.77
CA SER A 96 11.20 -9.56 19.89
C SER A 96 10.56 -8.43 20.71
N PRO A 97 10.82 -8.32 22.02
CA PRO A 97 10.14 -7.33 22.87
C PRO A 97 10.28 -5.89 22.37
N VAL A 98 11.49 -5.49 21.95
CA VAL A 98 11.76 -4.13 21.43
C VAL A 98 10.98 -3.80 20.17
N CYS A 99 10.59 -4.81 19.36
CA CYS A 99 9.76 -4.62 18.17
C CYS A 99 8.34 -4.22 18.54
N THR A 100 7.76 -4.86 19.57
CA THR A 100 6.44 -4.54 20.11
C THR A 100 6.47 -3.23 20.90
N GLU A 101 7.35 -3.12 21.90
CA GLU A 101 7.38 -1.99 22.85
C GLU A 101 7.63 -0.64 22.15
N LEU A 102 8.58 -0.59 21.21
CA LEU A 102 8.84 0.66 20.47
C LEU A 102 7.67 1.01 19.55
N GLU A 103 6.96 0.02 18.99
CA GLU A 103 5.78 0.30 18.19
C GLU A 103 4.65 0.88 19.04
N THR A 104 4.39 0.32 20.22
CA THR A 104 3.42 0.82 21.20
C THR A 104 3.70 2.29 21.56
N VAL A 105 4.94 2.61 21.94
CA VAL A 105 5.36 3.99 22.29
C VAL A 105 5.20 4.95 21.11
N VAL A 106 5.66 4.56 19.92
CA VAL A 106 5.67 5.42 18.73
C VAL A 106 4.26 5.63 18.18
N MET A 107 3.38 4.65 18.29
CA MET A 107 1.97 4.77 17.91
C MET A 107 1.18 5.67 18.87
N ASN A 108 1.54 5.72 20.15
CA ASN A 108 1.00 6.73 21.07
C ASN A 108 1.47 8.14 20.68
N TRP A 109 2.78 8.35 20.51
CA TRP A 109 3.33 9.64 20.06
C TRP A 109 2.67 10.12 18.78
N LEU A 110 2.50 9.23 17.79
CA LEU A 110 1.90 9.60 16.51
C LEU A 110 0.39 9.92 16.63
N GLY A 111 -0.34 9.20 17.50
CA GLY A 111 -1.74 9.47 17.81
C GLY A 111 -1.94 10.84 18.47
N GLU A 112 -1.14 11.15 19.50
CA GLU A 112 -1.09 12.46 20.15
C GLU A 112 -0.71 13.58 19.15
N MET A 113 0.29 13.33 18.30
CA MET A 113 0.75 14.26 17.27
C MET A 113 -0.35 14.65 16.27
N ILE A 114 -1.26 13.74 15.90
CA ILE A 114 -2.39 14.08 15.03
C ILE A 114 -3.64 14.53 15.80
N GLY A 115 -3.68 14.35 17.13
CA GLY A 115 -4.78 14.73 18.00
C GLY A 115 -5.91 13.71 18.04
N LEU A 116 -5.61 12.41 18.09
CA LEU A 116 -6.61 11.38 18.38
C LEU A 116 -7.09 11.45 19.83
N PRO A 117 -8.35 11.05 20.11
CA PRO A 117 -8.81 10.73 21.46
C PRO A 117 -7.92 9.70 22.17
N GLU A 118 -7.81 9.82 23.50
CA GLU A 118 -7.04 8.91 24.35
C GLU A 118 -7.48 7.44 24.21
N GLU A 119 -8.75 7.21 23.88
CA GLU A 119 -9.37 5.90 23.64
C GLU A 119 -8.70 5.09 22.50
N PHE A 120 -7.93 5.74 21.63
CA PHE A 120 -7.13 5.10 20.58
C PHE A 120 -5.69 4.79 21.01
N LEU A 121 -5.21 5.37 22.10
CA LEU A 121 -3.84 5.19 22.58
C LEU A 121 -3.73 3.88 23.38
N HIS A 122 -2.52 3.34 23.43
CA HIS A 122 -2.18 2.23 24.33
C HIS A 122 -2.05 2.78 25.75
N CYS A 123 -3.16 2.79 26.49
CA CYS A 123 -3.21 3.12 27.92
C CYS A 123 -3.42 1.84 28.75
N PRO A 124 -2.87 1.73 29.99
CA PRO A 124 -2.96 0.51 30.80
C PRO A 124 -4.38 0.01 31.09
N GLU A 125 -5.36 0.93 31.18
CA GLU A 125 -6.79 0.63 31.39
C GLU A 125 -7.61 0.80 30.10
N GLY A 126 -6.97 1.13 28.97
CA GLY A 126 -7.61 1.39 27.69
C GLY A 126 -7.92 0.11 26.90
N SER A 127 -9.02 0.11 26.15
CA SER A 127 -9.34 -0.98 25.20
C SER A 127 -8.70 -0.81 23.83
N GLY A 128 -8.25 0.40 23.49
CA GLY A 128 -7.74 0.74 22.16
C GLY A 128 -6.25 0.47 21.97
N GLY A 129 -5.71 1.04 20.90
CA GLY A 129 -4.28 1.01 20.60
C GLY A 129 -3.99 1.20 19.11
N GLY A 130 -2.72 1.45 18.81
CA GLY A 130 -2.21 1.61 17.45
C GLY A 130 -1.25 0.51 17.00
N VAL A 131 -1.35 0.06 15.74
CA VAL A 131 -0.46 -0.92 15.10
C VAL A 131 0.00 -0.44 13.72
N ILE A 132 1.24 -0.74 13.34
CA ILE A 132 1.82 -0.41 12.03
C ILE A 132 1.59 -1.56 11.04
N GLN A 133 0.66 -1.32 10.12
CA GLN A 133 0.32 -2.15 8.95
C GLN A 133 1.21 -1.80 7.74
N THR A 134 1.15 -2.63 6.70
CA THR A 134 1.86 -2.38 5.43
C THR A 134 1.16 -1.26 4.64
N THR A 135 -0.15 -1.38 4.42
CA THR A 135 -0.95 -0.49 3.58
C THR A 135 -2.28 -0.09 4.22
N ALA A 136 -2.81 1.10 3.87
CA ALA A 136 -4.19 1.48 4.21
C ALA A 136 -5.23 0.47 3.69
N SER A 137 -4.96 -0.18 2.55
CA SER A 137 -5.82 -1.24 2.00
C SER A 137 -5.96 -2.42 2.96
N GLU A 138 -4.86 -2.86 3.57
CA GLU A 138 -4.88 -3.87 4.64
C GLU A 138 -5.60 -3.34 5.87
N SER A 139 -5.34 -2.10 6.31
CA SER A 139 -6.02 -1.50 7.46
C SER A 139 -7.54 -1.46 7.30
N THR A 140 -8.04 -1.02 6.14
CA THR A 140 -9.49 -1.02 5.83
C THR A 140 -10.05 -2.44 5.80
N LEU A 141 -9.35 -3.40 5.20
CA LEU A 141 -9.77 -4.80 5.20
C LEU A 141 -9.81 -5.39 6.61
N ILE A 142 -8.79 -5.13 7.43
CA ILE A 142 -8.70 -5.57 8.83
C ILE A 142 -9.89 -5.02 9.63
N CYS A 143 -10.20 -3.73 9.49
CA CYS A 143 -11.33 -3.10 10.17
C CYS A 143 -12.68 -3.65 9.66
N LEU A 144 -12.84 -3.87 8.35
CA LEU A 144 -14.04 -4.49 7.78
C LEU A 144 -14.24 -5.92 8.28
N LEU A 145 -13.17 -6.72 8.37
CA LEU A 145 -13.22 -8.08 8.89
C LEU A 145 -13.54 -8.10 10.41
N ALA A 146 -13.05 -7.12 11.16
CA ALA A 146 -13.37 -6.95 12.58
C ALA A 146 -14.83 -6.55 12.81
N ALA A 147 -15.33 -5.56 12.05
CA ALA A 147 -16.73 -5.17 12.03
C ALA A 147 -17.65 -6.33 11.65
N ARG A 148 -17.28 -7.09 10.60
CA ARG A 148 -17.99 -8.29 10.16
C ARG A 148 -18.07 -9.33 11.27
N SER A 149 -16.94 -9.61 11.92
CA SER A 149 -16.87 -10.58 13.03
C SER A 149 -17.67 -10.14 14.26
N ARG A 150 -17.76 -8.82 14.52
CA ARG A 150 -18.65 -8.24 15.54
C ARG A 150 -20.12 -8.48 15.18
N ALA A 151 -20.52 -8.17 13.95
CA ALA A 151 -21.90 -8.31 13.48
C ALA A 151 -22.37 -9.78 13.44
N LEU A 152 -21.50 -10.70 12.95
CA LEU A 152 -21.76 -12.13 12.93
C LEU A 152 -22.08 -12.65 14.34
N ARG A 153 -21.22 -12.36 15.33
CA ARG A 153 -21.40 -12.80 16.72
C ARG A 153 -22.69 -12.24 17.33
N ALA A 154 -22.94 -10.94 17.18
CA ALA A 154 -24.13 -10.29 17.73
C ALA A 154 -25.44 -10.87 17.17
N ILE A 155 -25.44 -11.36 15.93
CA ILE A 155 -26.60 -12.05 15.35
C ILE A 155 -26.68 -13.49 15.86
N GLN A 156 -25.58 -14.24 15.91
CA GLN A 156 -25.56 -15.62 16.42
C GLN A 156 -25.87 -15.73 17.92
N GLU A 157 -25.60 -14.69 18.71
CA GLU A 157 -26.01 -14.59 20.12
C GLU A 157 -27.55 -14.55 20.29
N ASN A 158 -28.28 -14.07 19.27
CA ASN A 158 -29.74 -13.99 19.25
C ASN A 158 -30.40 -15.08 18.40
N ASP A 159 -29.66 -15.67 17.45
CA ASP A 159 -30.12 -16.69 16.50
C ASP A 159 -29.00 -17.72 16.25
N PRO A 160 -28.79 -18.68 17.16
CA PRO A 160 -27.63 -19.58 17.13
C PRO A 160 -27.62 -20.57 15.96
N ASP A 161 -28.79 -20.83 15.35
CA ASP A 161 -28.93 -21.79 14.27
C ASP A 161 -28.46 -21.22 12.91
N LYS A 162 -28.36 -19.89 12.78
CA LYS A 162 -27.85 -19.24 11.57
C LYS A 162 -26.35 -19.45 11.39
N SER A 163 -25.96 -19.95 10.22
CA SER A 163 -24.56 -20.08 9.87
C SER A 163 -23.90 -18.72 9.61
N PRO A 164 -22.58 -18.57 9.84
CA PRO A 164 -21.87 -17.34 9.51
C PRO A 164 -21.96 -16.94 8.03
N GLY A 165 -22.13 -17.91 7.12
CA GLY A 165 -22.28 -17.66 5.69
C GLY A 165 -23.62 -17.00 5.35
N GLU A 166 -24.72 -17.49 5.92
CA GLU A 166 -26.06 -16.93 5.74
C GLU A 166 -26.15 -15.51 6.31
N ILE A 167 -25.60 -15.29 7.50
CA ILE A 167 -25.56 -13.95 8.10
C ILE A 167 -24.73 -13.00 7.24
N ASN A 168 -23.53 -13.43 6.81
CA ASN A 168 -22.66 -12.60 5.96
C ASN A 168 -23.33 -12.19 4.63
N SER A 169 -24.17 -13.05 4.04
CA SER A 169 -24.89 -12.71 2.80
C SER A 169 -25.92 -11.58 2.94
N HIS A 170 -26.32 -11.24 4.18
CA HIS A 170 -27.20 -10.12 4.48
C HIS A 170 -26.45 -8.87 4.98
N LEU A 171 -25.13 -8.95 5.21
CA LEU A 171 -24.33 -7.82 5.69
C LEU A 171 -24.08 -6.81 4.56
N VAL A 172 -24.31 -5.52 4.86
CA VAL A 172 -24.06 -4.42 3.93
C VAL A 172 -23.17 -3.33 4.54
N ALA A 173 -22.18 -2.93 3.77
CA ALA A 173 -21.19 -1.90 4.09
C ALA A 173 -21.37 -0.67 3.18
N TYR A 174 -20.98 0.50 3.65
CA TYR A 174 -21.15 1.78 2.94
C TYR A 174 -19.83 2.54 2.82
N CYS A 175 -19.68 3.30 1.74
CA CYS A 175 -18.63 4.30 1.59
C CYS A 175 -19.06 5.41 0.62
N SER A 176 -18.31 6.51 0.59
CA SER A 176 -18.45 7.57 -0.43
C SER A 176 -18.22 7.01 -1.83
N ASP A 177 -18.91 7.52 -2.85
CA ASP A 177 -18.60 7.24 -4.26
C ASP A 177 -17.20 7.75 -4.68
N GLN A 178 -16.59 8.61 -3.86
CA GLN A 178 -15.20 9.10 -3.98
C GLN A 178 -14.18 8.29 -3.18
N ALA A 179 -14.62 7.23 -2.47
CA ALA A 179 -13.75 6.39 -1.66
C ALA A 179 -12.67 5.69 -2.52
N HIS A 180 -11.54 5.36 -1.90
CA HIS A 180 -10.49 4.63 -2.62
C HIS A 180 -10.93 3.19 -2.97
N SER A 181 -10.46 2.67 -4.09
CA SER A 181 -10.82 1.33 -4.58
C SER A 181 -10.40 0.17 -3.65
N SER A 182 -9.59 0.46 -2.62
CA SER A 182 -9.35 -0.49 -1.52
C SER A 182 -10.61 -0.83 -0.73
N VAL A 183 -11.59 0.08 -0.63
CA VAL A 183 -12.83 -0.18 0.10
C VAL A 183 -13.71 -1.19 -0.65
N GLU A 184 -13.88 -0.99 -1.97
CA GLU A 184 -14.50 -1.97 -2.88
C GLU A 184 -13.79 -3.32 -2.79
N LYS A 185 -12.44 -3.31 -2.87
CA LYS A 185 -11.64 -4.53 -2.79
C LYS A 185 -11.74 -5.23 -1.43
N ALA A 186 -11.90 -4.48 -0.34
CA ALA A 186 -12.18 -5.05 0.99
C ALA A 186 -13.55 -5.72 1.06
N GLY A 187 -14.58 -5.12 0.43
CA GLY A 187 -15.88 -5.76 0.25
C GLY A 187 -15.80 -7.06 -0.57
N LEU A 188 -15.06 -7.04 -1.70
CA LEU A 188 -14.84 -8.21 -2.55
C LEU A 188 -14.14 -9.36 -1.80
N ILE A 189 -13.07 -9.07 -1.04
CA ILE A 189 -12.34 -10.07 -0.25
C ILE A 189 -13.17 -10.55 0.95
N GLY A 190 -13.92 -9.65 1.58
CA GLY A 190 -14.81 -9.96 2.70
C GLY A 190 -16.08 -10.71 2.30
N LEU A 191 -16.38 -10.84 1.00
CA LEU A 191 -17.66 -11.30 0.46
C LEU A 191 -18.85 -10.52 1.04
N VAL A 192 -18.71 -9.20 1.12
CA VAL A 192 -19.69 -8.28 1.70
C VAL A 192 -20.28 -7.39 0.61
N GLN A 193 -21.59 -7.13 0.66
CA GLN A 193 -22.22 -6.17 -0.24
C GLN A 193 -21.76 -4.73 0.09
N MET A 194 -21.25 -4.02 -0.92
CA MET A 194 -20.82 -2.61 -0.78
C MET A 194 -21.83 -1.66 -1.42
N ARG A 195 -22.15 -0.58 -0.72
CA ARG A 195 -22.98 0.54 -1.18
C ARG A 195 -22.13 1.79 -1.29
N TYR A 196 -22.24 2.47 -2.43
CA TYR A 196 -21.65 3.79 -2.63
C TYR A 196 -22.73 4.83 -2.36
N ILE A 197 -22.44 5.75 -1.45
CA ILE A 197 -23.25 6.93 -1.16
C ILE A 197 -22.78 8.04 -2.10
N GLU A 198 -23.69 8.60 -2.89
CA GLU A 198 -23.42 9.74 -3.75
C GLU A 198 -22.97 10.94 -2.90
N SER A 199 -21.89 11.59 -3.31
CA SER A 199 -21.31 12.72 -2.59
C SER A 199 -21.87 14.07 -3.07
N ASP A 200 -21.82 15.08 -2.21
CA ASP A 200 -22.34 16.42 -2.52
C ASP A 200 -21.49 17.19 -3.54
N ASP A 201 -21.86 18.43 -3.86
CA ASP A 201 -21.11 19.31 -4.78
C ASP A 201 -19.64 19.58 -4.35
N LYS A 202 -19.28 19.28 -3.09
CA LYS A 202 -17.91 19.36 -2.56
C LYS A 202 -17.21 18.00 -2.54
N LEU A 203 -17.84 16.99 -3.14
CA LEU A 203 -17.38 15.60 -3.20
C LEU A 203 -17.26 14.99 -1.79
N SER A 204 -18.16 15.38 -0.87
CA SER A 204 -18.24 14.91 0.51
C SER A 204 -19.45 13.98 0.71
N MET A 205 -19.26 12.81 1.33
CA MET A 205 -20.38 11.99 1.83
C MET A 205 -21.05 12.69 3.02
N ARG A 206 -22.39 12.72 2.99
CA ARG A 206 -23.25 13.45 3.94
C ARG A 206 -24.17 12.50 4.70
N GLY A 207 -24.58 12.92 5.91
CA GLY A 207 -25.32 12.04 6.82
C GLY A 207 -26.73 11.69 6.36
N ASP A 208 -27.42 12.59 5.68
CA ASP A 208 -28.77 12.37 5.14
C ASP A 208 -28.82 11.25 4.11
N MET A 209 -27.95 11.28 3.10
CA MET A 209 -27.84 10.25 2.06
C MET A 209 -27.40 8.89 2.62
N LEU A 210 -26.49 8.88 3.60
CA LEU A 210 -26.10 7.67 4.33
C LEU A 210 -27.30 7.09 5.12
N MET A 211 -28.05 7.93 5.84
CA MET A 211 -29.20 7.48 6.62
C MET A 211 -30.33 6.93 5.73
N GLU A 212 -30.58 7.56 4.57
CA GLU A 212 -31.57 7.06 3.61
C GLU A 212 -31.20 5.67 3.07
N ALA A 213 -29.92 5.45 2.73
CA ALA A 213 -29.43 4.15 2.30
C ALA A 213 -29.57 3.08 3.41
N ILE A 214 -29.23 3.43 4.66
CA ILE A 214 -29.39 2.56 5.84
C ILE A 214 -30.85 2.17 6.07
N ILE A 215 -31.80 3.09 5.87
CA ILE A 215 -33.24 2.80 5.99
C ILE A 215 -33.67 1.84 4.88
N ARG A 216 -33.38 2.17 3.60
CA ARG A 216 -33.76 1.33 2.46
C ARG A 216 -33.20 -0.10 2.55
N ASP A 217 -31.94 -0.25 2.96
CA ASP A 217 -31.32 -1.57 3.06
C ASP A 217 -31.89 -2.38 4.25
N ARG A 218 -32.29 -1.74 5.35
CA ARG A 218 -33.02 -2.41 6.44
C ARG A 218 -34.43 -2.83 6.04
N GLU A 219 -35.15 -2.01 5.28
CA GLU A 219 -36.46 -2.35 4.71
C GLU A 219 -36.34 -3.55 3.73
N ALA A 220 -35.21 -3.69 3.05
CA ALA A 220 -34.85 -4.84 2.22
C ALA A 220 -34.34 -6.07 3.01
N GLY A 221 -34.32 -6.02 4.35
CA GLY A 221 -33.88 -7.13 5.21
C GLY A 221 -32.35 -7.30 5.33
N LEU A 222 -31.56 -6.32 4.87
CA LEU A 222 -30.11 -6.30 5.02
C LEU A 222 -29.69 -5.70 6.38
N VAL A 223 -28.46 -5.99 6.79
CA VAL A 223 -27.87 -5.56 8.06
C VAL A 223 -26.73 -4.58 7.80
N PRO A 224 -26.96 -3.26 8.00
CA PRO A 224 -25.91 -2.25 8.07
C PRO A 224 -24.90 -2.59 9.17
N PHE A 225 -23.61 -2.69 8.85
CA PHE A 225 -22.58 -3.03 9.86
C PHE A 225 -21.24 -2.28 9.74
N PHE A 226 -20.92 -1.66 8.59
CA PHE A 226 -19.67 -0.92 8.40
C PHE A 226 -19.84 0.32 7.51
N VAL A 227 -19.22 1.44 7.88
CA VAL A 227 -19.02 2.64 7.03
C VAL A 227 -17.53 2.94 6.93
N CYS A 228 -17.04 3.18 5.71
CA CYS A 228 -15.75 3.83 5.48
C CYS A 228 -15.98 5.30 5.11
N ALA A 229 -15.58 6.21 6.01
CA ALA A 229 -15.53 7.64 5.74
C ALA A 229 -14.10 8.05 5.34
N THR A 230 -13.96 8.86 4.31
CA THR A 230 -12.66 9.21 3.71
C THR A 230 -12.29 10.66 4.03
N LEU A 231 -11.13 10.87 4.65
CA LEU A 231 -10.51 12.18 4.84
C LEU A 231 -9.36 12.35 3.85
N GLY A 232 -9.60 13.11 2.78
CA GLY A 232 -8.66 13.30 1.68
C GLY A 232 -8.83 12.24 0.59
N THR A 233 -9.98 12.24 -0.08
CA THR A 233 -10.32 11.32 -1.18
C THR A 233 -9.29 11.31 -2.30
N THR A 234 -9.20 10.18 -3.02
CA THR A 234 -8.14 10.03 -4.03
C THR A 234 -8.34 10.96 -5.23
N GLY A 235 -9.58 11.17 -5.67
CA GLY A 235 -9.91 12.01 -6.82
C GLY A 235 -9.55 13.48 -6.62
N ALA A 236 -10.12 14.10 -5.59
CA ALA A 236 -10.07 15.56 -5.38
C ALA A 236 -9.51 16.00 -4.01
N CYS A 237 -9.13 15.08 -3.11
CA CYS A 237 -8.77 15.39 -1.72
C CYS A 237 -9.93 16.08 -0.97
N SER A 238 -11.16 15.66 -1.24
CA SER A 238 -12.35 16.02 -0.46
C SER A 238 -12.41 15.25 0.86
N PHE A 239 -13.31 15.64 1.75
CA PHE A 239 -13.43 15.11 3.10
C PHE A 239 -14.90 14.79 3.39
N ASP A 240 -15.19 13.56 3.76
CA ASP A 240 -16.53 13.14 4.21
C ASP A 240 -16.87 13.78 5.57
N ASN A 241 -18.16 14.09 5.82
CA ASN A 241 -18.55 14.86 7.00
C ASN A 241 -18.73 13.99 8.25
N LEU A 242 -17.64 13.72 8.97
CA LEU A 242 -17.64 12.92 10.21
C LEU A 242 -18.60 13.43 11.29
N SER A 243 -18.83 14.74 11.38
CA SER A 243 -19.77 15.31 12.37
C SER A 243 -21.23 14.95 12.08
N GLU A 244 -21.56 14.53 10.86
CA GLU A 244 -22.87 13.99 10.47
C GLU A 244 -22.88 12.45 10.47
N ILE A 245 -21.82 11.83 9.94
CA ILE A 245 -21.70 10.37 9.78
C ILE A 245 -21.52 9.67 11.14
N GLY A 246 -20.71 10.22 12.04
CA GLY A 246 -20.38 9.64 13.35
C GLY A 246 -21.61 9.31 14.20
N PRO A 247 -22.47 10.30 14.51
CA PRO A 247 -23.70 10.06 15.27
C PRO A 247 -24.67 9.06 14.63
N ILE A 248 -24.67 8.94 13.29
CA ILE A 248 -25.47 7.94 12.58
C ILE A 248 -24.88 6.55 12.82
N CYS A 249 -23.56 6.38 12.69
CA CYS A 249 -22.90 5.09 12.91
C CYS A 249 -23.12 4.60 14.35
N GLU A 250 -22.87 5.46 15.34
CA GLU A 250 -23.07 5.16 16.76
C GLU A 250 -24.51 4.74 17.08
N LYS A 251 -25.50 5.59 16.72
CA LYS A 251 -26.93 5.32 16.96
C LYS A 251 -27.43 4.03 16.31
N ASN A 252 -26.77 3.56 15.25
CA ASN A 252 -27.15 2.37 14.50
C ASN A 252 -26.25 1.16 14.76
N CYS A 253 -25.29 1.26 15.69
CA CYS A 253 -24.28 0.24 16.03
C CYS A 253 -23.37 -0.19 14.87
N ILE A 254 -23.23 0.67 13.86
CA ILE A 254 -22.45 0.44 12.64
C ILE A 254 -20.99 0.82 12.91
N TRP A 255 -20.03 -0.02 12.49
CA TRP A 255 -18.61 0.28 12.63
C TRP A 255 -18.19 1.45 11.75
N LEU A 256 -17.63 2.51 12.30
CA LEU A 256 -17.05 3.62 11.55
C LEU A 256 -15.54 3.49 11.43
N HIS A 257 -15.06 3.26 10.20
CA HIS A 257 -13.65 3.32 9.83
C HIS A 257 -13.36 4.64 9.10
N ILE A 258 -12.27 5.31 9.49
CA ILE A 258 -11.76 6.49 8.80
C ILE A 258 -10.53 6.11 7.96
N ASP A 259 -10.66 6.20 6.63
CA ASP A 259 -9.51 6.23 5.71
C ASP A 259 -9.01 7.67 5.60
N ALA A 260 -7.90 7.98 6.28
CA ALA A 260 -7.19 9.24 6.19
C ALA A 260 -5.84 9.08 5.45
N ALA A 261 -5.68 8.08 4.58
CA ALA A 261 -4.38 7.63 4.06
C ALA A 261 -3.41 8.74 3.66
N TYR A 262 -3.87 9.80 2.96
CA TYR A 262 -3.06 10.98 2.64
C TYR A 262 -3.20 12.11 3.67
N ALA A 263 -4.42 12.55 3.97
CA ALA A 263 -4.64 13.74 4.79
C ALA A 263 -4.24 13.58 6.26
N GLY A 264 -4.17 12.34 6.78
CA GLY A 264 -3.79 12.05 8.16
C GLY A 264 -2.42 12.61 8.55
N SER A 265 -1.46 12.63 7.61
CA SER A 265 -0.16 13.28 7.84
C SER A 265 -0.27 14.79 8.07
N ALA A 266 -1.32 15.45 7.56
CA ALA A 266 -1.50 16.89 7.73
C ALA A 266 -2.01 17.26 9.13
N PHE A 267 -2.64 16.33 9.86
CA PHE A 267 -3.19 16.58 11.20
C PHE A 267 -2.12 16.79 12.28
N VAL A 268 -0.83 16.55 11.96
CA VAL A 268 0.29 17.04 12.80
C VAL A 268 0.29 18.58 12.93
N CYS A 269 -0.33 19.29 11.98
CA CYS A 269 -0.60 20.72 12.04
C CYS A 269 -2.01 20.96 12.62
N PRO A 270 -2.14 21.64 13.79
CA PRO A 270 -3.44 21.87 14.43
C PRO A 270 -4.48 22.56 13.53
N GLU A 271 -4.06 23.45 12.64
CA GLU A 271 -4.95 24.17 11.73
C GLU A 271 -5.68 23.29 10.69
N PHE A 272 -5.23 22.05 10.48
CA PHE A 272 -5.90 21.09 9.60
C PHE A 272 -6.79 20.08 10.35
N ARG A 273 -6.77 20.08 11.70
CA ARG A 273 -7.60 19.16 12.50
C ARG A 273 -9.10 19.47 12.48
N GLY A 274 -9.53 20.55 11.83
CA GLY A 274 -10.96 20.86 11.63
C GLY A 274 -11.74 19.76 10.89
N TRP A 275 -11.05 18.96 10.07
CA TRP A 275 -11.58 17.78 9.37
C TRP A 275 -11.65 16.50 10.23
N LEU A 276 -11.06 16.48 11.44
CA LEU A 276 -11.17 15.37 12.40
C LEU A 276 -12.39 15.48 13.33
N ARG A 277 -13.19 16.55 13.28
CA ARG A 277 -14.34 16.71 14.20
C ARG A 277 -15.39 15.62 13.95
N GLY A 278 -15.62 14.76 14.94
CA GLY A 278 -16.38 13.52 14.80
C GLY A 278 -15.53 12.24 14.81
N VAL A 279 -14.19 12.34 14.96
CA VAL A 279 -13.29 11.18 15.13
C VAL A 279 -13.57 10.39 16.42
N GLU A 280 -14.16 11.03 17.43
CA GLU A 280 -14.62 10.43 18.68
C GLU A 280 -15.67 9.31 18.48
N PHE A 281 -16.43 9.35 17.38
CA PHE A 281 -17.41 8.33 16.99
C PHE A 281 -16.79 7.17 16.19
N ALA A 282 -15.50 7.22 15.82
CA ALA A 282 -14.88 6.18 15.02
C ALA A 282 -14.48 4.97 15.87
N ASP A 283 -14.73 3.77 15.34
CA ASP A 283 -14.17 2.53 15.88
C ASP A 283 -12.70 2.37 15.45
N SER A 284 -12.31 2.95 14.31
CA SER A 284 -10.95 2.87 13.78
C SER A 284 -10.57 4.00 12.82
N ILE A 285 -9.27 4.30 12.74
CA ILE A 285 -8.69 5.26 11.79
C ILE A 285 -7.35 4.73 11.27
N ALA A 286 -7.07 4.96 9.98
CA ALA A 286 -5.78 4.65 9.39
C ALA A 286 -5.23 5.82 8.56
N PHE A 287 -3.92 6.06 8.63
CA PHE A 287 -3.22 6.89 7.64
C PHE A 287 -1.81 6.40 7.31
N ASN A 288 -1.22 6.93 6.24
CA ASN A 288 0.10 6.50 5.79
C ASN A 288 1.17 7.55 6.13
N PRO A 289 1.99 7.35 7.18
CA PRO A 289 3.31 7.98 7.26
C PRO A 289 4.11 7.77 5.96
N SER A 290 3.92 6.60 5.31
CA SER A 290 4.46 6.25 4.00
C SER A 290 3.99 7.08 2.80
N LYS A 291 3.02 7.99 2.97
CA LYS A 291 2.70 8.98 1.95
C LYS A 291 3.48 10.28 2.18
N TRP A 292 3.09 11.05 3.20
CA TRP A 292 3.46 12.47 3.32
C TRP A 292 4.18 12.83 4.62
N LEU A 293 4.60 11.84 5.42
CA LEU A 293 5.35 12.05 6.66
C LEU A 293 6.83 11.66 6.55
N MET A 294 7.36 11.53 5.32
CA MET A 294 8.77 11.24 4.98
C MET A 294 9.33 9.89 5.46
N VAL A 295 8.49 9.03 6.06
CA VAL A 295 8.84 7.63 6.31
C VAL A 295 8.67 6.87 5.00
N HIS A 296 9.69 6.16 4.51
CA HIS A 296 9.53 5.45 3.24
C HIS A 296 8.62 4.22 3.37
N PHE A 297 7.97 3.83 2.27
CA PHE A 297 7.12 2.64 2.20
C PHE A 297 7.90 1.36 2.55
N ASP A 298 7.36 0.39 3.31
CA ASP A 298 6.03 0.31 3.91
C ASP A 298 5.94 0.98 5.30
N CYS A 299 4.85 1.72 5.55
CA CYS A 299 4.47 2.24 6.87
C CYS A 299 3.05 2.83 6.84
N THR A 300 2.08 2.11 7.39
CA THR A 300 0.70 2.57 7.59
C THR A 300 0.37 2.49 9.08
N ALA A 301 -0.07 3.60 9.66
CA ALA A 301 -0.43 3.69 11.06
C ALA A 301 -1.96 3.50 11.18
N MET A 302 -2.39 2.46 11.90
CA MET A 302 -3.80 2.15 12.13
C MET A 302 -4.09 2.12 13.63
N TRP A 303 -5.16 2.78 14.07
CA TRP A 303 -5.65 2.72 15.44
C TRP A 303 -7.06 2.15 15.48
N VAL A 304 -7.37 1.48 16.59
CA VAL A 304 -8.72 1.00 16.93
C VAL A 304 -9.09 1.44 18.34
N LYS A 305 -10.36 1.79 18.56
CA LYS A 305 -10.93 2.15 19.86
C LYS A 305 -11.14 0.91 20.75
N ASN A 306 -11.23 -0.28 20.13
CA ASN A 306 -11.29 -1.56 20.83
C ASN A 306 -10.50 -2.66 20.10
N SER A 307 -9.31 -2.96 20.60
CA SER A 307 -8.40 -4.01 20.13
C SER A 307 -8.96 -5.43 20.25
N GLN A 308 -9.89 -5.68 21.19
CA GLN A 308 -10.51 -6.99 21.32
C GLN A 308 -11.30 -7.39 20.07
N ALA A 309 -11.79 -6.43 19.28
CA ALA A 309 -12.44 -6.71 18.01
C ALA A 309 -11.46 -7.30 16.97
N LEU A 310 -10.20 -6.82 16.95
CA LEU A 310 -9.15 -7.41 16.12
C LEU A 310 -8.79 -8.80 16.65
N HIS A 311 -8.52 -8.92 17.95
CA HIS A 311 -8.16 -10.19 18.58
C HIS A 311 -9.22 -11.27 18.35
N ARG A 312 -10.51 -10.96 18.54
CA ARG A 312 -11.63 -11.89 18.25
C ARG A 312 -11.73 -12.30 16.78
N THR A 313 -11.09 -11.57 15.86
CA THR A 313 -11.13 -11.84 14.41
C THR A 313 -9.94 -12.67 13.95
N PHE A 314 -8.74 -12.42 14.50
CA PHE A 314 -7.49 -13.02 14.03
C PHE A 314 -6.80 -13.97 15.03
N ASN A 315 -7.34 -14.16 16.24
CA ASN A 315 -6.71 -15.05 17.22
C ASN A 315 -6.66 -16.51 16.75
N VAL A 316 -5.45 -17.05 16.75
CA VAL A 316 -5.13 -18.48 16.66
C VAL A 316 -4.11 -18.77 17.77
N ASP A 317 -4.30 -19.88 18.48
CA ASP A 317 -3.59 -20.14 19.75
C ASP A 317 -2.75 -21.45 19.73
N PRO A 318 -1.87 -21.67 18.74
CA PRO A 318 -1.04 -22.87 18.69
C PRO A 318 0.08 -22.82 19.75
N LEU A 319 0.38 -23.98 20.36
CA LEU A 319 1.32 -24.09 21.47
C LEU A 319 2.71 -23.49 21.17
N TYR A 320 3.19 -23.55 19.93
CA TYR A 320 4.50 -23.03 19.52
C TYR A 320 4.59 -21.50 19.42
N LEU A 321 3.49 -20.76 19.62
CA LEU A 321 3.49 -19.29 19.73
C LEU A 321 3.31 -18.79 21.17
N LYS A 322 3.00 -19.68 22.12
CA LYS A 322 2.74 -19.32 23.53
C LYS A 322 4.03 -18.94 24.26
N HIS A 323 3.90 -18.02 25.21
CA HIS A 323 4.98 -17.63 26.12
C HIS A 323 4.43 -17.22 27.49
N GLU A 324 5.32 -17.03 28.46
CA GLU A 324 4.96 -16.76 29.86
C GLU A 324 4.10 -15.49 30.03
N ASN A 325 4.33 -14.47 29.20
CA ASN A 325 3.58 -13.21 29.19
C ASN A 325 2.32 -13.19 28.29
N SER A 326 1.86 -14.33 27.75
CA SER A 326 0.70 -14.35 26.85
C SER A 326 -0.56 -13.88 27.58
N GLY A 327 -1.29 -12.93 26.99
CA GLY A 327 -2.46 -12.28 27.62
C GLY A 327 -2.12 -11.16 28.63
N LEU A 328 -0.83 -10.94 28.94
CA LEU A 328 -0.35 -9.75 29.66
C LEU A 328 0.32 -8.75 28.70
N ALA A 329 1.04 -9.25 27.71
CA ALA A 329 1.72 -8.44 26.69
C ALA A 329 0.89 -8.33 25.38
N ILE A 330 1.23 -7.35 24.54
CA ILE A 330 0.59 -7.15 23.23
C ILE A 330 1.25 -8.04 22.18
N ASP A 331 0.50 -9.03 21.69
CA ASP A 331 0.90 -9.88 20.57
C ASP A 331 0.29 -9.35 19.26
N TYR A 332 1.05 -8.54 18.54
CA TYR A 332 0.59 -7.85 17.33
C TYR A 332 0.14 -8.79 16.19
N MET A 333 0.49 -10.09 16.22
CA MET A 333 -0.09 -11.08 15.30
C MET A 333 -1.64 -11.13 15.35
N HIS A 334 -2.24 -10.81 16.49
CA HIS A 334 -3.71 -10.76 16.64
C HIS A 334 -4.34 -9.46 16.12
N TRP A 335 -3.54 -8.52 15.62
CA TRP A 335 -3.94 -7.19 15.16
C TRP A 335 -3.76 -7.01 13.64
N GLN A 336 -3.35 -8.07 12.92
CA GLN A 336 -3.05 -8.05 11.50
C GLN A 336 -3.43 -9.39 10.82
N ILE A 337 -3.33 -9.46 9.49
CA ILE A 337 -3.62 -10.68 8.71
C ILE A 337 -2.48 -11.71 8.74
N PRO A 338 -1.19 -11.36 8.50
CA PRO A 338 -0.10 -12.33 8.52
C PRO A 338 0.39 -12.62 9.95
N LEU A 339 1.10 -13.75 10.15
CA LEU A 339 1.80 -14.01 11.41
C LEU A 339 2.98 -13.04 11.58
N SER A 340 4.00 -13.16 10.71
CA SER A 340 5.27 -12.43 10.84
C SER A 340 5.12 -10.92 10.65
N LYS A 341 5.88 -10.15 11.43
CA LYS A 341 5.93 -8.68 11.40
C LYS A 341 7.36 -8.19 11.62
N ARG A 342 7.85 -7.31 10.75
CA ARG A 342 9.19 -6.70 10.84
C ARG A 342 9.21 -5.46 11.73
N PHE A 343 10.40 -5.00 12.11
CA PHE A 343 10.63 -3.87 13.02
C PHE A 343 10.36 -2.47 12.42
N ARG A 344 9.14 -2.24 11.89
CA ARG A 344 8.72 -1.00 11.20
C ARG A 344 8.80 0.26 12.08
N ALA A 345 8.57 0.12 13.38
CA ALA A 345 8.54 1.24 14.31
C ALA A 345 9.88 2.01 14.36
N LEU A 346 11.00 1.34 14.11
CA LEU A 346 12.34 1.95 14.15
C LEU A 346 12.46 3.13 13.18
N LYS A 347 11.97 3.00 11.93
CA LYS A 347 12.04 4.09 10.95
C LYS A 347 11.05 5.22 11.19
N LEU A 348 9.90 4.94 11.80
CA LEU A 348 8.97 5.98 12.23
C LEU A 348 9.56 6.76 13.42
N TRP A 349 10.19 6.07 14.39
CA TRP A 349 10.90 6.66 15.53
C TRP A 349 12.05 7.56 15.09
N PHE A 350 12.91 7.10 14.17
CA PHE A 350 14.02 7.90 13.64
C PHE A 350 13.52 9.18 12.96
N VAL A 351 12.46 9.10 12.14
CA VAL A 351 11.91 10.29 11.47
C VAL A 351 11.31 11.28 12.47
N ILE A 352 10.50 10.82 13.42
CA ILE A 352 9.92 11.70 14.46
C ILE A 352 11.03 12.35 15.29
N ARG A 353 12.07 11.62 15.70
CA ARG A 353 13.18 12.17 16.48
C ARG A 353 14.09 13.11 15.70
N ASN A 354 14.35 12.84 14.42
CA ASN A 354 15.25 13.64 13.58
C ASN A 354 14.62 14.97 13.15
N TYR A 355 13.32 14.98 12.84
CA TYR A 355 12.62 16.20 12.37
C TYR A 355 11.91 16.96 13.50
N GLY A 356 11.47 16.26 14.54
CA GLY A 356 10.55 16.79 15.55
C GLY A 356 9.19 17.16 14.97
N ILE A 357 8.22 17.41 15.84
CA ILE A 357 6.85 17.79 15.44
C ILE A 357 6.88 19.08 14.60
N THR A 358 7.71 20.06 14.96
CA THR A 358 7.84 21.34 14.26
C THR A 358 8.43 21.19 12.85
N GLY A 359 9.40 20.30 12.64
CA GLY A 359 9.96 20.00 11.32
C GLY A 359 8.96 19.30 10.41
N LEU A 360 8.21 18.34 10.94
CA LEU A 360 7.12 17.66 10.23
C LEU A 360 6.00 18.65 9.85
N GLN A 361 5.57 19.51 10.78
CA GLN A 361 4.61 20.57 10.49
C GLN A 361 5.10 21.55 9.41
N LYS A 362 6.39 21.93 9.43
CA LYS A 362 6.99 22.79 8.41
C LYS A 362 6.95 22.12 7.02
N HIS A 363 7.25 20.82 6.92
CA HIS A 363 7.15 20.06 5.67
C HIS A 363 5.73 20.08 5.10
N ILE A 364 4.72 19.75 5.90
CA ILE A 364 3.31 19.78 5.48
C ILE A 364 2.92 21.19 5.02
N ARG A 365 3.17 22.21 5.84
CA ARG A 365 2.83 23.62 5.53
C ARG A 365 3.45 24.10 4.23
N GLU A 366 4.70 23.71 3.94
CA GLU A 366 5.39 24.07 2.71
C GLU A 366 4.76 23.39 1.47
N GLY A 367 4.42 22.10 1.57
CA GLY A 367 3.68 21.40 0.50
C GLY A 367 2.33 22.04 0.20
N VAL A 368 1.59 22.46 1.23
CA VAL A 368 0.33 23.22 1.07
C VAL A 368 0.56 24.60 0.43
N ARG A 369 1.63 25.32 0.83
CA ARG A 369 2.00 26.62 0.27
C ARG A 369 2.34 26.52 -1.22
N LEU A 370 3.09 25.52 -1.62
CA LEU A 370 3.46 25.24 -3.01
C LEU A 370 2.23 24.87 -3.86
N ALA A 371 1.31 24.05 -3.32
CA ALA A 371 0.05 23.73 -4.01
C ALA A 371 -0.84 24.96 -4.19
N LYS A 372 -0.91 25.86 -3.20
CA LYS A 372 -1.61 27.16 -3.31
C LYS A 372 -0.97 28.07 -4.38
N LYS A 373 0.35 28.01 -4.56
CA LYS A 373 1.04 28.71 -5.67
C LYS A 373 0.66 28.13 -7.02
N PHE A 374 0.61 26.80 -7.15
CA PHE A 374 0.18 26.15 -8.40
C PHE A 374 -1.30 26.46 -8.72
N GLU A 375 -2.19 26.43 -7.74
CA GLU A 375 -3.59 26.87 -7.86
C GLU A 375 -3.70 28.29 -8.44
N ALA A 376 -2.96 29.26 -7.88
CA ALA A 376 -2.94 30.64 -8.39
C ALA A 376 -2.41 30.74 -9.84
N LEU A 377 -1.44 29.91 -10.21
CA LEU A 377 -0.90 29.85 -11.57
C LEU A 377 -1.92 29.31 -12.58
N VAL A 378 -2.69 28.29 -12.21
CA VAL A 378 -3.78 27.72 -13.03
C VAL A 378 -4.93 28.73 -13.19
N LEU A 379 -5.35 29.38 -12.10
CA LEU A 379 -6.41 30.41 -12.15
C LEU A 379 -6.02 31.64 -12.98
N GLY A 380 -4.73 31.91 -13.13
CA GLY A 380 -4.19 32.98 -13.98
C GLY A 380 -4.22 32.69 -15.49
N ASP A 381 -4.60 31.49 -15.93
CA ASP A 381 -4.68 31.11 -17.35
C ASP A 381 -6.11 30.70 -17.72
N SER A 382 -6.79 31.57 -18.47
CA SER A 382 -8.21 31.45 -18.83
C SER A 382 -8.57 30.18 -19.60
N ARG A 383 -7.58 29.49 -20.18
CA ARG A 383 -7.75 28.22 -20.90
C ARG A 383 -8.07 27.04 -19.97
N PHE A 384 -7.79 27.20 -18.67
CA PHE A 384 -7.96 26.18 -17.65
C PHE A 384 -9.10 26.51 -16.67
N GLU A 385 -9.49 25.49 -15.92
CA GLU A 385 -10.41 25.60 -14.79
C GLU A 385 -10.04 24.59 -13.69
N ILE A 386 -10.41 24.94 -12.45
CA ILE A 386 -10.25 24.11 -11.25
C ILE A 386 -11.66 23.65 -10.83
N PRO A 387 -12.05 22.39 -11.10
CA PRO A 387 -13.43 21.92 -10.88
C PRO A 387 -13.74 21.45 -9.46
N ALA A 388 -12.76 21.41 -8.55
CA ALA A 388 -12.97 21.16 -7.12
C ALA A 388 -11.94 21.95 -6.29
N VAL A 389 -12.32 22.35 -5.08
CA VAL A 389 -11.53 23.22 -4.20
C VAL A 389 -10.19 22.56 -3.83
N ARG A 390 -9.08 23.31 -3.90
CA ARG A 390 -7.79 22.80 -3.41
C ARG A 390 -7.82 22.62 -1.89
N HIS A 391 -7.65 21.37 -1.47
CA HIS A 391 -7.27 21.05 -0.09
C HIS A 391 -5.85 20.47 -0.05
N LEU A 392 -5.14 20.81 1.04
CA LEU A 392 -3.77 20.36 1.29
C LEU A 392 -2.83 20.59 0.08
N GLY A 393 -2.01 19.59 -0.27
CA GLY A 393 -0.98 19.64 -1.29
C GLY A 393 -1.42 19.24 -2.70
N MET A 394 -2.73 19.08 -2.99
CA MET A 394 -3.22 18.61 -4.28
C MET A 394 -4.18 19.60 -4.95
N VAL A 395 -3.91 19.91 -6.22
CA VAL A 395 -4.79 20.69 -7.11
C VAL A 395 -5.31 19.79 -8.21
N VAL A 396 -6.61 19.85 -8.49
CA VAL A 396 -7.20 19.25 -9.69
C VAL A 396 -7.52 20.34 -10.72
N PHE A 397 -7.19 20.10 -11.98
CA PHE A 397 -7.39 21.08 -13.04
C PHE A 397 -7.68 20.41 -14.38
N ARG A 398 -8.28 21.15 -15.31
CA ARG A 398 -8.55 20.68 -16.68
C ARG A 398 -8.50 21.83 -17.67
N LEU A 399 -8.33 21.50 -18.95
CA LEU A 399 -8.63 22.46 -20.03
C LEU A 399 -10.14 22.64 -20.13
N ARG A 400 -10.59 23.86 -20.41
CA ARG A 400 -12.00 24.13 -20.70
C ARG A 400 -12.44 23.43 -21.98
N GLY A 401 -13.71 23.04 -22.04
CA GLY A 401 -14.29 22.26 -23.14
C GLY A 401 -14.22 20.74 -22.90
N GLU A 402 -14.10 19.99 -23.98
CA GLU A 402 -14.23 18.52 -24.00
C GLU A 402 -13.15 17.78 -23.19
N ASN A 403 -13.53 16.66 -22.56
CA ASN A 403 -12.62 15.80 -21.81
C ASN A 403 -11.40 15.32 -22.63
N SER A 404 -11.59 15.11 -23.94
CA SER A 404 -10.54 14.68 -24.86
C SER A 404 -9.38 15.67 -25.01
N LEU A 405 -9.60 16.98 -24.79
CA LEU A 405 -8.51 17.97 -24.78
C LEU A 405 -7.59 17.75 -23.58
N THR A 406 -8.18 17.54 -22.40
CA THR A 406 -7.43 17.30 -21.15
C THR A 406 -6.74 15.93 -21.18
N GLU A 407 -7.36 14.90 -21.77
CA GLU A 407 -6.72 13.60 -22.01
C GLU A 407 -5.51 13.71 -22.95
N ARG A 408 -5.63 14.46 -24.06
CA ARG A 408 -4.52 14.70 -25.00
C ARG A 408 -3.36 15.46 -24.33
N LEU A 409 -3.67 16.49 -23.54
CA LEU A 409 -2.68 17.24 -22.75
C LEU A 409 -1.91 16.30 -21.82
N LEU A 410 -2.60 15.49 -21.03
CA LEU A 410 -1.97 14.57 -20.07
C LEU A 410 -1.08 13.53 -20.76
N LYS A 411 -1.57 12.91 -21.85
CA LYS A 411 -0.78 11.94 -22.64
C LYS A 411 0.50 12.58 -23.18
N LYS A 412 0.42 13.80 -23.73
CA LYS A 412 1.58 14.52 -24.27
C LYS A 412 2.58 14.88 -23.16
N MET A 413 2.14 15.42 -22.02
CA MET A 413 3.00 15.70 -20.86
C MET A 413 3.76 14.45 -20.38
N ASN A 414 3.06 13.33 -20.13
CA ASN A 414 3.68 12.08 -19.70
C ASN A 414 4.63 11.52 -20.78
N SER A 415 4.32 11.69 -22.07
CA SER A 415 5.22 11.29 -23.17
C SER A 415 6.52 12.12 -23.24
N ASN A 416 6.46 13.41 -22.88
CA ASN A 416 7.65 14.26 -22.73
C ASN A 416 8.50 13.81 -21.53
N GLY A 417 7.88 13.23 -20.50
CA GLY A 417 8.53 12.62 -19.33
C GLY A 417 9.22 13.61 -18.38
N ARG A 418 9.11 14.91 -18.62
CA ARG A 418 9.65 15.99 -17.76
C ARG A 418 8.83 16.20 -16.50
N VAL A 419 7.53 15.89 -16.57
CA VAL A 419 6.53 15.93 -15.50
C VAL A 419 5.74 14.63 -15.56
N HIS A 420 5.37 14.07 -14.42
CA HIS A 420 4.41 12.96 -14.37
C HIS A 420 3.14 13.35 -13.61
N CYS A 421 1.97 13.23 -14.25
CA CYS A 421 0.66 13.39 -13.64
C CYS A 421 -0.26 12.20 -13.99
N VAL A 422 -1.37 12.04 -13.27
CA VAL A 422 -2.42 11.04 -13.55
C VAL A 422 -3.81 11.69 -13.55
N PRO A 423 -4.80 11.08 -14.23
CA PRO A 423 -6.13 11.65 -14.31
C PRO A 423 -7.02 11.22 -13.13
N ALA A 424 -8.17 11.86 -13.01
CA ALA A 424 -9.35 11.34 -12.34
C ALA A 424 -10.63 11.73 -13.09
N SER A 425 -11.77 11.17 -12.67
CA SER A 425 -13.11 11.54 -13.11
C SER A 425 -13.87 12.08 -11.91
N LEU A 426 -14.34 13.33 -11.98
CA LEU A 426 -15.17 13.96 -10.95
C LEU A 426 -16.55 14.23 -11.56
N HIS A 427 -17.56 13.43 -11.17
CA HIS A 427 -18.91 13.43 -11.77
C HIS A 427 -18.89 13.47 -13.31
N GLY A 428 -18.05 12.62 -13.92
CA GLY A 428 -17.86 12.51 -15.38
C GLY A 428 -16.92 13.54 -16.03
N LYS A 429 -16.43 14.53 -15.27
CA LYS A 429 -15.41 15.48 -15.76
C LYS A 429 -14.02 14.87 -15.63
N TYR A 430 -13.31 14.74 -16.76
CA TYR A 430 -11.91 14.31 -16.76
C TYR A 430 -11.03 15.46 -16.28
N VAL A 431 -10.20 15.18 -15.27
CA VAL A 431 -9.28 16.14 -14.65
C VAL A 431 -7.86 15.59 -14.59
N ILE A 432 -6.87 16.47 -14.58
CA ILE A 432 -5.49 16.16 -14.23
C ILE A 432 -5.31 16.46 -12.74
N ARG A 433 -4.71 15.52 -12.00
CA ARG A 433 -4.29 15.73 -10.61
C ARG A 433 -2.84 16.19 -10.59
N PHE A 434 -2.57 17.29 -9.88
CA PHE A 434 -1.24 17.79 -9.58
C PHE A 434 -1.03 17.76 -8.07
N THR A 435 -0.22 16.82 -7.60
CA THR A 435 0.13 16.69 -6.19
C THR A 435 1.54 17.21 -5.95
N VAL A 436 1.74 18.12 -4.99
CA VAL A 436 3.09 18.47 -4.52
C VAL A 436 3.64 17.31 -3.69
N THR A 437 4.79 16.78 -4.10
CA THR A 437 5.38 15.56 -3.52
C THR A 437 6.66 15.84 -2.75
N SER A 438 7.79 15.98 -3.46
CA SER A 438 9.14 15.89 -2.90
C SER A 438 9.38 16.85 -1.72
N THR A 439 10.10 16.35 -0.72
CA THR A 439 10.57 17.15 0.43
C THR A 439 11.40 18.37 0.01
N ASN A 440 11.99 18.30 -1.19
CA ASN A 440 12.88 19.31 -1.75
C ASN A 440 12.20 20.20 -2.83
N THR A 441 10.90 20.05 -3.12
CA THR A 441 10.22 20.86 -4.15
C THR A 441 10.29 22.35 -3.82
N THR A 442 10.68 23.18 -4.80
CA THR A 442 10.81 24.64 -4.63
C THR A 442 9.79 25.44 -5.43
N ASN A 443 9.84 26.77 -5.27
CA ASN A 443 9.06 27.72 -6.04
C ASN A 443 9.35 27.66 -7.55
N GLU A 444 10.57 27.28 -7.91
CA GLU A 444 11.14 27.24 -9.26
C GLU A 444 10.70 25.96 -9.97
N ASP A 445 10.69 24.82 -9.25
CA ASP A 445 10.12 23.55 -9.76
C ASP A 445 8.66 23.76 -10.19
N ILE A 446 7.82 24.33 -9.31
CA ILE A 446 6.40 24.64 -9.60
C ILE A 446 6.23 25.55 -10.81
N LEU A 447 7.09 26.56 -10.98
CA LEU A 447 7.04 27.48 -12.12
C LEU A 447 7.45 26.80 -13.43
N ARG A 448 8.48 25.94 -13.38
CA ARG A 448 8.99 25.14 -14.50
C ARG A 448 7.98 24.10 -14.95
N ASP A 449 7.33 23.41 -14.02
CA ASP A 449 6.32 22.39 -14.33
C ASP A 449 5.02 23.02 -14.86
N TRP A 450 4.64 24.20 -14.34
CA TRP A 450 3.57 25.00 -14.95
C TRP A 450 3.91 25.51 -16.36
N ALA A 451 5.16 25.88 -16.62
CA ALA A 451 5.59 26.29 -17.98
C ALA A 451 5.50 25.12 -18.98
N GLU A 452 5.88 23.90 -18.58
CA GLU A 452 5.70 22.67 -19.36
C GLU A 452 4.21 22.42 -19.68
N ILE A 453 3.33 22.53 -18.67
CA ILE A 453 1.87 22.37 -18.81
C ILE A 453 1.30 23.40 -19.79
N LYS A 454 1.62 24.69 -19.63
CA LYS A 454 1.14 25.77 -20.51
C LYS A 454 1.62 25.62 -21.95
N THR A 455 2.88 25.23 -22.15
CA THR A 455 3.47 25.03 -23.48
C THR A 455 2.76 23.88 -24.18
N THR A 456 2.63 22.74 -23.49
CA THR A 456 1.92 21.56 -24.01
C THR A 456 0.45 21.88 -24.32
N ALA A 457 -0.23 22.65 -23.47
CA ALA A 457 -1.60 23.09 -23.73
C ALA A 457 -1.72 23.96 -24.98
N SER A 458 -0.75 24.84 -25.26
CA SER A 458 -0.71 25.63 -26.49
C SER A 458 -0.60 24.73 -27.75
N GLU A 459 0.22 23.68 -27.71
CA GLU A 459 0.33 22.68 -28.79
C GLU A 459 -0.99 21.91 -29.01
N ILE A 460 -1.66 21.48 -27.94
CA ILE A 460 -2.91 20.71 -28.03
C ILE A 460 -4.06 21.56 -28.58
N LEU A 461 -4.11 22.86 -28.22
CA LEU A 461 -5.15 23.78 -28.68
C LEU A 461 -4.92 24.25 -30.13
N SER A 462 -3.68 24.56 -30.54
CA SER A 462 -3.40 24.95 -31.93
C SER A 462 -3.66 23.82 -32.93
N THR A 463 -3.40 22.57 -32.55
CA THR A 463 -3.72 21.38 -33.35
C THR A 463 -5.21 21.04 -33.36
N ALA A 464 -5.96 21.42 -32.32
CA ALA A 464 -7.41 21.21 -32.27
C ALA A 464 -8.16 22.08 -33.29
N THR A 465 -7.70 23.31 -33.54
CA THR A 465 -8.32 24.24 -34.52
C THR A 465 -8.19 23.81 -35.99
N VAL A 466 -7.37 22.81 -36.31
CA VAL A 466 -7.09 22.38 -37.70
C VAL A 466 -7.76 21.03 -38.05
N SER A 467 -8.32 20.32 -37.06
CA SER A 467 -8.94 19.01 -37.29
C SER A 467 -10.43 19.13 -37.63
N PRO A 468 -10.92 18.62 -38.78
CA PRO A 468 -12.35 18.59 -39.05
C PRO A 468 -13.07 17.69 -38.05
N ALA A 469 -14.34 17.99 -37.76
CA ALA A 469 -15.15 17.25 -36.81
C ALA A 469 -15.24 15.76 -37.20
N ARG A 470 -14.59 14.88 -36.44
CA ARG A 470 -14.75 13.43 -36.62
C ARG A 470 -16.22 13.06 -36.42
N VAL A 471 -16.78 12.38 -37.41
CA VAL A 471 -18.13 11.80 -37.33
C VAL A 471 -18.23 10.93 -36.07
N LYS A 472 -19.23 11.19 -35.23
CA LYS A 472 -19.54 10.35 -34.06
C LYS A 472 -20.10 9.01 -34.57
N VAL A 473 -19.23 8.03 -34.80
CA VAL A 473 -19.63 6.64 -35.05
C VAL A 473 -20.32 6.12 -33.78
N SER A 474 -21.48 5.48 -33.93
CA SER A 474 -22.22 4.97 -32.78
C SER A 474 -21.56 3.72 -32.19
N LEU A 475 -21.76 3.53 -30.88
CA LEU A 475 -21.36 2.29 -30.20
C LEU A 475 -22.06 1.05 -30.78
N ALA A 476 -23.26 1.22 -31.35
CA ALA A 476 -24.00 0.15 -32.05
C ALA A 476 -23.27 -0.32 -33.33
N GLU A 477 -22.84 0.61 -34.18
CA GLU A 477 -22.10 0.29 -35.41
C GLU A 477 -20.72 -0.32 -35.11
N THR A 478 -20.08 0.11 -34.02
CA THR A 478 -18.76 -0.43 -33.61
C THR A 478 -18.90 -1.88 -33.14
N ARG A 479 -19.97 -2.20 -32.40
CA ARG A 479 -20.27 -3.56 -31.94
C ARG A 479 -20.68 -4.51 -33.08
N GLN A 480 -21.33 -4.01 -34.14
CA GLN A 480 -21.63 -4.81 -35.33
C GLN A 480 -20.37 -5.13 -36.18
N LYS A 481 -19.33 -4.30 -36.13
CA LYS A 481 -18.11 -4.47 -36.94
C LYS A 481 -17.02 -5.31 -36.26
N ASN A 482 -17.14 -5.60 -34.96
CA ASN A 482 -16.14 -6.37 -34.23
C ASN A 482 -16.78 -7.15 -33.06
N GLU A 483 -16.98 -8.46 -33.25
CA GLU A 483 -17.57 -9.35 -32.24
C GLU A 483 -16.74 -9.42 -30.94
N ASN A 484 -15.45 -9.11 -31.00
CA ASN A 484 -14.57 -9.07 -29.82
C ASN A 484 -14.61 -7.71 -29.07
N PHE A 485 -15.44 -6.75 -29.50
CA PHE A 485 -15.57 -5.47 -28.82
C PHE A 485 -16.22 -5.63 -27.43
N GLY A 486 -15.38 -5.64 -26.40
CA GLY A 486 -15.76 -5.79 -24.99
C GLY A 486 -15.25 -7.06 -24.29
N SER A 487 -14.54 -7.96 -24.99
CA SER A 487 -14.07 -9.22 -24.39
C SER A 487 -12.81 -9.09 -23.51
N SER A 488 -12.12 -7.94 -23.54
CA SER A 488 -10.90 -7.68 -22.76
C SER A 488 -11.14 -6.68 -21.62
N LEU A 489 -12.07 -7.00 -20.71
CA LEU A 489 -12.52 -6.16 -19.59
C LEU A 489 -12.35 -6.85 -18.22
N LEU A 490 -11.17 -7.41 -17.94
CA LEU A 490 -10.83 -7.98 -16.62
C LEU A 490 -10.03 -7.04 -15.70
N LEU A 491 -9.79 -5.78 -16.10
CA LEU A 491 -9.02 -4.79 -15.33
C LEU A 491 -9.68 -3.40 -15.27
N ALA A 492 -11.00 -3.31 -15.37
CA ALA A 492 -11.73 -2.04 -15.30
C ALA A 492 -13.11 -2.16 -14.61
N ASN A 493 -13.15 -2.77 -13.43
CA ASN A 493 -14.29 -2.67 -12.53
C ASN A 493 -14.05 -1.52 -11.55
N SER A 494 -14.75 -0.40 -11.79
CA SER A 494 -15.08 0.62 -10.80
C SER A 494 -16.51 1.07 -11.13
N PRO A 495 -17.49 0.87 -10.24
CA PRO A 495 -18.90 0.87 -10.61
C PRO A 495 -19.51 2.25 -10.92
N MET A 496 -18.76 3.36 -10.78
CA MET A 496 -19.24 4.73 -11.04
C MET A 496 -18.43 5.53 -12.07
N SER A 497 -17.69 4.86 -12.96
CA SER A 497 -17.32 5.48 -14.23
C SER A 497 -18.54 5.50 -15.18
N PRO A 498 -18.85 6.60 -15.88
CA PRO A 498 -19.80 6.56 -16.99
C PRO A 498 -19.36 5.47 -17.97
N LYS A 499 -20.25 4.55 -18.33
CA LYS A 499 -19.97 3.40 -19.23
C LYS A 499 -19.86 3.82 -20.70
N ILE A 500 -19.08 4.87 -20.96
CA ILE A 500 -18.72 5.40 -22.27
C ILE A 500 -17.20 5.27 -22.40
N VAL A 501 -16.75 4.05 -22.66
CA VAL A 501 -15.42 3.83 -23.23
C VAL A 501 -15.47 4.39 -24.65
N ASN A 502 -14.91 5.58 -24.85
CA ASN A 502 -14.67 6.11 -26.19
C ASN A 502 -13.68 5.16 -26.90
N GLY A 503 -14.06 4.63 -28.07
CA GLY A 503 -13.28 3.64 -28.83
C GLY A 503 -11.91 4.11 -29.32
N SER A 504 -11.48 5.32 -28.99
CA SER A 504 -10.19 5.92 -29.30
C SER A 504 -8.96 5.18 -28.76
N PHE A 505 -9.11 4.18 -27.89
CA PHE A 505 -8.01 3.28 -27.50
C PHE A 505 -7.65 2.23 -28.56
N ALA A 506 -8.52 1.98 -29.56
CA ALA A 506 -8.28 0.99 -30.62
C ALA A 506 -7.81 1.61 -31.96
N ALA A 507 -7.56 2.92 -32.02
CA ALA A 507 -7.37 3.65 -33.28
C ALA A 507 -6.25 4.72 -33.23
N ILE A 508 -5.04 4.31 -32.80
CA ILE A 508 -3.81 5.12 -32.93
C ILE A 508 -2.63 4.29 -33.51
N TYR A 509 -2.96 3.36 -34.40
CA TYR A 509 -2.05 2.89 -35.45
C TYR A 509 -2.89 2.73 -36.71
N ASP A 510 -2.34 3.09 -37.87
CA ASP A 510 -2.96 2.66 -39.12
C ASP A 510 -2.83 1.14 -39.19
N THR A 511 -3.95 0.45 -39.39
CA THR A 511 -3.99 -1.00 -39.27
C THR A 511 -3.17 -1.67 -40.36
N ALA A 512 -2.96 -0.97 -41.50
CA ALA A 512 -2.07 -1.41 -42.56
C ALA A 512 -0.59 -1.39 -42.15
N ASP A 513 -0.13 -0.35 -41.44
CA ASP A 513 1.28 -0.20 -41.07
C ASP A 513 1.69 -1.20 -39.98
N VAL A 514 0.86 -1.36 -38.93
CA VAL A 514 1.12 -2.38 -37.90
C VAL A 514 0.99 -3.78 -38.47
N PHE A 515 0.07 -4.05 -39.39
CA PHE A 515 0.00 -5.37 -40.04
C PHE A 515 1.23 -5.62 -40.92
N ASN A 516 1.72 -4.63 -41.67
CA ASN A 516 2.92 -4.75 -42.49
C ASN A 516 4.20 -4.93 -41.65
N ASP A 517 4.37 -4.20 -40.56
CA ASP A 517 5.54 -4.35 -39.69
C ASP A 517 5.46 -5.63 -38.84
N CYS A 518 4.26 -6.07 -38.45
CA CYS A 518 4.05 -7.39 -37.85
C CYS A 518 4.37 -8.51 -38.86
N MET A 519 3.95 -8.40 -40.13
CA MET A 519 4.31 -9.34 -41.19
C MET A 519 5.80 -9.35 -41.52
N LYS A 520 6.51 -8.20 -41.44
CA LYS A 520 7.98 -8.16 -41.54
C LYS A 520 8.64 -8.87 -40.36
N ALA A 521 8.16 -8.65 -39.14
CA ALA A 521 8.72 -9.28 -37.93
C ALA A 521 8.48 -10.81 -37.92
N PHE A 522 7.26 -11.25 -38.25
CA PHE A 522 6.95 -12.69 -38.35
C PHE A 522 7.59 -13.36 -39.57
N GLY A 523 7.75 -12.66 -40.70
CA GLY A 523 8.47 -13.17 -41.87
C GLY A 523 9.98 -13.34 -41.65
N GLN A 524 10.56 -12.68 -40.65
CA GLN A 524 11.96 -12.84 -40.24
C GLN A 524 12.16 -13.92 -39.16
N LEU A 525 11.09 -14.36 -38.49
CA LEU A 525 11.13 -15.47 -37.54
C LEU A 525 11.19 -16.82 -38.28
N ARG A 526 12.41 -17.26 -38.62
CA ARG A 526 12.67 -18.69 -38.85
C ARG A 526 12.51 -19.45 -37.53
N LEU A 527 11.26 -19.83 -37.24
CA LEU A 527 10.96 -20.84 -36.23
C LEU A 527 11.31 -22.22 -36.78
N GLU A 528 12.44 -22.77 -36.34
CA GLU A 528 12.80 -24.17 -36.58
C GLU A 528 11.67 -25.10 -36.07
N PRO A 529 11.06 -25.95 -36.91
CA PRO A 529 9.93 -26.78 -36.50
C PRO A 529 10.36 -27.87 -35.48
N ARG A 530 10.02 -27.68 -34.20
CA ARG A 530 10.08 -28.76 -33.20
C ARG A 530 8.87 -29.70 -33.34
N ASP A 531 8.85 -30.43 -34.44
CA ASP A 531 7.79 -31.33 -34.83
C ASP A 531 7.88 -32.65 -34.02
N SER A 532 7.18 -32.70 -32.87
CA SER A 532 7.17 -33.88 -31.99
C SER A 532 5.93 -34.77 -32.21
N PRO A 533 6.08 -36.11 -32.20
CA PRO A 533 4.94 -37.03 -32.29
C PRO A 533 3.89 -36.82 -31.19
N ALA A 534 4.32 -36.37 -30.00
CA ALA A 534 3.44 -36.05 -28.88
C ALA A 534 2.51 -34.86 -29.19
N MET A 535 3.03 -33.81 -29.83
CA MET A 535 2.26 -32.64 -30.26
C MET A 535 1.24 -33.01 -31.34
N ARG A 536 1.64 -33.81 -32.34
CA ARG A 536 0.72 -34.32 -33.39
C ARG A 536 -0.44 -35.12 -32.80
N ARG A 537 -0.20 -36.02 -31.83
CA ARG A 537 -1.28 -36.76 -31.13
C ARG A 537 -2.21 -35.82 -30.38
N ARG A 538 -1.67 -34.80 -29.71
CA ARG A 538 -2.44 -33.84 -28.91
C ARG A 538 -3.38 -33.01 -29.78
N ILE A 539 -2.89 -32.46 -30.88
CA ILE A 539 -3.68 -31.72 -31.89
C ILE A 539 -4.81 -32.61 -32.46
N ARG A 540 -4.51 -33.88 -32.78
CA ARG A 540 -5.51 -34.83 -33.29
C ARG A 540 -6.60 -35.13 -32.25
N GLY A 541 -6.23 -35.30 -30.98
CA GLY A 541 -7.19 -35.49 -29.87
C GLY A 541 -8.08 -34.27 -29.63
N ILE A 542 -7.54 -33.06 -29.75
CA ILE A 542 -8.30 -31.79 -29.64
C ILE A 542 -9.32 -31.68 -30.79
N LEU A 543 -8.90 -31.93 -32.03
CA LEU A 543 -9.79 -31.84 -33.20
C LEU A 543 -10.92 -32.89 -33.21
N MET A 544 -10.70 -34.05 -32.59
CA MET A 544 -11.67 -35.16 -32.57
C MET A 544 -12.71 -35.08 -31.44
N SER A 545 -12.51 -34.23 -30.42
CA SER A 545 -13.26 -34.31 -29.15
C SER A 545 -14.29 -33.20 -28.92
N GLY A 546 -14.30 -32.15 -29.74
CA GLY A 546 -15.37 -31.13 -29.78
C GLY A 546 -15.59 -30.30 -28.51
N LYS A 547 -14.69 -30.37 -27.53
CA LYS A 547 -14.77 -29.63 -26.25
C LYS A 547 -13.89 -28.39 -26.25
N GLN A 548 -14.14 -27.45 -25.33
CA GLN A 548 -13.24 -26.32 -25.09
C GLN A 548 -12.02 -26.78 -24.26
N PHE A 549 -10.84 -26.27 -24.61
CA PHE A 549 -9.55 -26.67 -24.02
C PHE A 549 -8.75 -25.48 -23.50
N SER A 550 -7.71 -25.78 -22.69
CA SER A 550 -6.82 -24.80 -22.06
C SER A 550 -6.05 -23.93 -23.06
N LEU A 551 -5.47 -22.84 -22.55
CA LEU A 551 -4.76 -21.85 -23.37
C LEU A 551 -3.54 -22.46 -24.11
N ASP A 552 -2.81 -23.36 -23.47
CA ASP A 552 -1.69 -24.10 -24.10
C ASP A 552 -2.16 -24.96 -25.29
N SER A 553 -3.34 -25.59 -25.15
CA SER A 553 -3.95 -26.41 -26.20
C SER A 553 -4.33 -25.60 -27.45
N ARG A 554 -4.54 -24.29 -27.30
CA ARG A 554 -4.77 -23.36 -28.42
C ARG A 554 -3.46 -22.92 -29.09
N MET A 555 -2.36 -22.81 -28.35
CA MET A 555 -1.05 -22.49 -28.93
C MET A 555 -0.54 -23.62 -29.83
N ASP A 556 -0.64 -24.88 -29.37
CA ASP A 556 -0.28 -26.07 -30.17
C ASP A 556 -1.03 -26.10 -31.52
N LEU A 557 -2.31 -25.71 -31.54
CA LEU A 557 -3.13 -25.58 -32.77
C LEU A 557 -2.60 -24.50 -33.72
N VAL A 558 -2.32 -23.29 -33.22
CA VAL A 558 -1.79 -22.18 -34.04
C VAL A 558 -0.44 -22.55 -34.66
N GLN A 559 0.42 -23.24 -33.91
CA GLN A 559 1.71 -23.72 -34.40
C GLN A 559 1.55 -24.82 -35.48
N GLY A 560 0.55 -25.69 -35.32
CA GLY A 560 0.13 -26.64 -36.36
C GLY A 560 -0.33 -25.97 -37.66
N TYR A 561 -1.21 -24.97 -37.57
CA TYR A 561 -1.68 -24.23 -38.75
C TYR A 561 -0.58 -23.46 -39.47
N ALA A 562 0.37 -22.85 -38.74
CA ALA A 562 1.54 -22.19 -39.33
C ALA A 562 2.45 -23.17 -40.11
N SER A 563 2.41 -24.46 -39.78
CA SER A 563 3.26 -25.50 -40.39
C SER A 563 2.65 -26.09 -41.67
N CYS A 564 1.34 -25.93 -41.89
CA CYS A 564 0.61 -26.50 -43.02
C CYS A 564 0.08 -25.40 -43.96
N GLY A 565 0.99 -24.72 -44.67
CA GLY A 565 0.65 -23.61 -45.57
C GLY A 565 -0.26 -24.00 -46.74
N ARG A 566 -1.58 -23.75 -46.60
CA ARG A 566 -2.53 -23.61 -47.71
C ARG A 566 -3.56 -22.51 -47.39
N PRO A 567 -3.93 -21.66 -48.37
CA PRO A 567 -4.98 -20.65 -48.19
C PRO A 567 -6.37 -21.29 -48.15
N LEU A 568 -7.29 -20.66 -47.41
CA LEU A 568 -8.68 -21.10 -47.25
C LEU A 568 -9.55 -20.72 -48.46
N SER A 569 -9.82 -21.68 -49.35
CA SER A 569 -10.94 -21.59 -50.29
C SER A 569 -11.50 -22.98 -50.64
N GLU A 570 -12.79 -23.15 -50.33
CA GLU A 570 -13.71 -24.26 -50.63
C GLU A 570 -13.55 -25.63 -49.91
N PRO A 571 -14.69 -26.31 -49.60
CA PRO A 571 -14.71 -27.56 -48.85
C PRO A 571 -14.77 -28.80 -49.76
N SER A 572 -13.75 -29.67 -49.73
CA SER A 572 -13.77 -30.96 -50.43
C SER A 572 -13.86 -32.14 -49.46
N THR A 573 -14.94 -32.93 -49.56
CA THR A 573 -15.17 -34.16 -48.81
C THR A 573 -14.38 -35.34 -49.38
N THR A 574 -13.19 -35.66 -48.85
CA THR A 574 -12.63 -37.04 -48.77
C THR A 574 -11.36 -37.09 -47.91
N LEU A 575 -11.18 -38.17 -47.15
CA LEU A 575 -9.97 -38.46 -46.36
C LEU A 575 -9.07 -39.48 -47.08
N PRO A 576 -7.74 -39.26 -47.16
CA PRO A 576 -6.78 -40.33 -47.46
C PRO A 576 -6.28 -41.01 -46.17
N LEU A 577 -6.21 -42.35 -46.18
CA LEU A 577 -5.61 -43.14 -45.10
C LEU A 577 -4.07 -43.04 -45.10
N MET A 578 -3.45 -43.27 -43.94
CA MET A 578 -2.03 -43.62 -43.83
C MET A 578 -1.90 -45.04 -43.28
N LYS A 579 -0.90 -45.78 -43.79
CA LYS A 579 -0.45 -47.06 -43.24
C LYS A 579 0.21 -46.88 -41.87
N GLU A 580 0.11 -47.92 -41.06
CA GLU A 580 0.91 -48.12 -39.85
C GLU A 580 2.30 -48.65 -40.23
N ASP A 581 3.28 -48.36 -39.39
CA ASP A 581 4.49 -49.17 -39.21
C ASP A 581 4.90 -49.06 -37.72
N GLU A 582 5.42 -50.16 -37.19
CA GLU A 582 5.75 -50.44 -35.79
C GLU A 582 7.10 -49.76 -35.40
N ASP A 583 7.57 -49.63 -34.15
CA ASP A 583 7.79 -50.70 -33.16
C ASP A 583 8.43 -50.11 -31.85
N TYR A 584 8.81 -51.00 -30.93
CA TYR A 584 9.74 -50.90 -29.77
C TYR A 584 9.21 -50.71 -28.33
N ASN A 585 9.04 -51.87 -27.66
CA ASN A 585 9.13 -52.11 -26.20
C ASN A 585 10.53 -51.75 -25.63
N GLY A 586 10.82 -51.66 -24.32
CA GLY A 586 10.06 -51.85 -23.08
C GLY A 586 10.94 -52.45 -21.93
N LYS A 587 10.57 -52.21 -20.66
CA LYS A 587 11.12 -52.74 -19.36
C LYS A 587 12.39 -52.04 -18.79
N ASN A 588 12.48 -51.64 -17.50
CA ASN A 588 12.31 -52.30 -16.16
C ASN A 588 13.54 -53.20 -15.80
N ASP A 589 14.26 -53.10 -14.67
CA ASP A 589 13.81 -53.05 -13.25
C ASP A 589 14.90 -52.57 -12.24
N SER A 590 14.53 -52.56 -10.95
CA SER A 590 15.20 -52.17 -9.69
C SER A 590 16.50 -52.88 -9.27
N ASN A 591 17.34 -52.21 -8.44
CA ASN A 591 17.56 -52.58 -7.02
C ASN A 591 18.50 -51.64 -6.22
N PHE A 592 18.39 -51.66 -4.89
CA PHE A 592 19.18 -50.90 -3.91
C PHE A 592 19.84 -51.86 -2.91
N SER A 593 21.07 -51.58 -2.45
CA SER A 593 21.66 -52.22 -1.26
C SER A 593 22.75 -51.34 -0.62
N ILE A 594 23.03 -51.60 0.67
CA ILE A 594 23.89 -50.82 1.58
C ILE A 594 24.77 -51.82 2.35
N ASP A 595 26.09 -51.61 2.51
CA ASP A 595 26.73 -51.35 3.83
C ASP A 595 28.28 -51.15 3.81
N LYS A 596 28.73 -50.23 4.69
CA LYS A 596 29.93 -50.13 5.57
C LYS A 596 31.40 -50.51 5.20
N THR A 597 32.27 -49.63 5.76
CA THR A 597 33.52 -49.83 6.59
C THR A 597 34.96 -49.64 6.06
N ASP A 598 35.66 -48.76 6.81
CA ASP A 598 37.09 -48.73 7.24
C ASP A 598 38.24 -48.00 6.48
N LYS A 599 39.21 -47.54 7.31
CA LYS A 599 40.33 -46.55 7.11
C LYS A 599 41.70 -47.28 6.88
N PRO A 600 42.94 -46.71 7.03
CA PRO A 600 43.44 -45.33 7.37
C PRO A 600 44.73 -44.86 6.61
N ILE A 601 45.43 -43.84 7.20
CA ILE A 601 46.80 -43.30 6.89
C ILE A 601 46.83 -42.21 5.78
N GLY A 602 47.52 -41.07 5.88
CA GLY A 602 48.43 -40.48 6.89
C GLY A 602 49.74 -39.95 6.25
N ILE A 603 50.47 -39.00 6.91
CA ILE A 603 51.81 -38.40 6.55
C ILE A 603 51.74 -37.08 5.72
N TYR A 604 52.45 -35.96 6.00
CA TYR A 604 53.27 -35.47 7.16
C TYR A 604 53.27 -33.91 7.20
N TYR A 605 53.67 -33.31 8.32
CA TYR A 605 54.11 -31.91 8.47
C TYR A 605 55.57 -31.90 8.91
N ASP A 606 56.35 -30.85 8.62
CA ASP A 606 57.47 -30.47 9.51
C ASP A 606 57.85 -28.98 9.43
N ASN A 607 58.58 -28.48 10.44
CA ASN A 607 58.62 -27.05 10.80
C ASN A 607 60.00 -26.55 11.29
N THR A 608 60.36 -25.31 10.92
CA THR A 608 61.26 -24.35 11.63
C THR A 608 62.75 -24.65 11.95
N THR A 609 63.64 -23.70 11.58
CA THR A 609 64.78 -23.09 12.35
C THR A 609 65.65 -22.20 11.41
N SER A 610 66.64 -21.37 11.82
CA SER A 610 66.71 -20.33 12.87
C SER A 610 68.02 -19.47 12.72
N LYS A 611 68.05 -18.23 13.28
CA LYS A 611 69.25 -17.33 13.47
C LYS A 611 69.86 -16.69 12.17
N SER A 612 70.51 -15.51 12.15
CA SER A 612 70.68 -14.38 13.11
C SER A 612 71.42 -13.17 12.46
N ASN A 613 71.17 -11.93 12.93
CA ASN A 613 71.98 -10.67 12.79
C ASN A 613 72.12 -10.06 11.36
N SER A 614 72.35 -8.76 11.13
CA SER A 614 72.63 -7.56 11.98
C SER A 614 72.19 -6.24 11.30
N ASP A 615 71.93 -5.21 12.13
CA ASP A 615 72.07 -3.74 11.95
C ASP A 615 71.97 -3.07 10.55
N ASP A 616 71.08 -2.06 10.45
CA ASP A 616 71.53 -0.64 10.37
C ASP A 616 70.43 0.34 10.85
N SER A 617 70.76 1.63 11.05
CA SER A 617 69.97 2.56 11.88
C SER A 617 69.67 3.96 11.27
N ILE A 618 69.03 4.85 12.06
CA ILE A 618 68.63 6.26 11.77
C ILE A 618 67.27 6.39 11.02
N GLY A 619 66.26 7.17 11.48
CA GLY A 619 66.06 7.87 12.76
C GLY A 619 65.01 9.01 12.67
N VAL A 620 64.30 9.28 13.79
CA VAL A 620 63.64 10.58 14.14
C VAL A 620 62.43 10.98 13.23
N ASN A 621 61.24 11.39 13.70
CA ASN A 621 60.80 12.06 14.94
C ASN A 621 59.31 11.78 15.25
N ASN A 622 58.90 11.90 16.52
CA ASN A 622 57.49 11.96 16.94
C ASN A 622 57.25 13.29 17.67
N HIS A 623 56.09 13.93 17.49
CA HIS A 623 55.74 15.17 18.21
C HIS A 623 54.37 15.06 18.89
N GLN A 624 54.41 15.07 20.23
CA GLN A 624 53.32 15.54 21.08
C GLN A 624 53.52 17.05 21.32
N VAL A 625 52.48 17.87 21.13
CA VAL A 625 52.34 19.16 21.84
C VAL A 625 50.87 19.37 22.21
N SER A 626 50.66 19.87 23.42
CA SER A 626 49.38 20.21 24.06
C SER A 626 49.01 21.69 23.89
N PHE A 627 47.72 22.02 23.85
CA PHE A 627 47.12 23.27 24.35
C PHE A 627 45.66 22.96 24.72
N GLN A 628 45.19 23.08 25.97
CA GLN A 628 45.04 24.24 26.87
C GLN A 628 43.76 25.04 26.59
N THR A 629 43.00 25.23 27.66
CA THR A 629 41.70 25.94 27.74
C THR A 629 41.84 27.45 27.59
N ASN A 630 40.81 28.10 27.07
CA ASN A 630 40.39 29.42 27.57
C ASN A 630 38.88 29.61 27.41
N ALA A 631 38.27 30.29 28.37
CA ALA A 631 36.89 30.74 28.35
C ALA A 631 36.88 32.25 28.58
N GLU A 632 36.02 33.00 27.89
CA GLU A 632 35.73 34.39 28.21
C GLU A 632 34.23 34.61 28.35
N ASN A 633 33.89 35.50 29.29
CA ASN A 633 32.53 35.80 29.70
C ASN A 633 31.84 36.81 28.78
N THR A 634 30.51 36.77 28.73
CA THR A 634 29.73 38.01 28.75
C THR A 634 28.48 37.80 29.59
N MET A 635 28.30 38.62 30.64
CA MET A 635 27.12 38.62 31.50
C MET A 635 25.98 39.45 30.88
N MET A 636 24.73 39.08 31.18
CA MET A 636 23.77 40.03 31.74
C MET A 636 22.70 39.32 32.57
N ASN A 637 22.26 39.98 33.65
CA ASN A 637 21.42 39.41 34.72
C ASN A 637 19.93 39.43 34.37
N PHE A 638 19.13 38.58 35.04
CA PHE A 638 17.98 39.03 35.84
C PHE A 638 17.63 38.01 36.94
N GLU A 639 17.16 38.52 38.08
CA GLU A 639 16.89 37.80 39.34
C GLU A 639 15.63 36.90 39.26
N ILE A 640 15.66 35.65 39.73
CA ILE A 640 15.38 35.17 41.10
C ILE A 640 13.97 35.52 41.64
N ASN A 641 13.20 34.46 41.92
CA ASN A 641 12.44 34.37 43.17
C ASN A 641 12.43 32.90 43.65
N GLU A 642 12.76 32.69 44.92
CA GLU A 642 12.90 31.36 45.55
C GLU A 642 11.58 30.84 46.15
N LEU A 643 11.51 29.51 46.35
CA LEU A 643 11.23 28.81 47.63
C LEU A 643 11.25 27.29 47.34
N TYR A 644 12.27 26.51 47.78
CA TYR A 644 12.28 25.68 49.01
C TYR A 644 11.03 24.74 49.13
N VAL A 645 11.08 23.41 49.36
CA VAL A 645 12.07 22.42 49.88
C VAL A 645 11.76 21.04 49.21
N GLY A 646 12.59 20.00 49.05
CA GLY A 646 14.03 19.75 49.33
C GLY A 646 14.30 18.37 49.98
N LYS A 647 15.36 17.64 49.52
CA LYS A 647 15.82 16.26 49.94
C LYS A 647 14.99 15.10 49.35
N THR A 648 15.47 14.15 48.53
CA THR A 648 16.78 13.44 48.36
C THR A 648 17.04 12.46 49.54
N ILE A 649 17.19 11.13 49.37
CA ILE A 649 18.45 10.42 48.99
C ILE A 649 18.25 8.88 48.77
N THR A 650 18.87 8.35 47.69
CA THR A 650 19.44 7.00 47.33
C THR A 650 18.94 5.60 47.78
N LYS A 651 18.81 4.71 46.78
CA LYS A 651 19.28 3.30 46.59
C LYS A 651 19.83 2.44 47.76
N SER A 652 19.31 1.20 47.89
CA SER A 652 20.02 -0.11 47.79
C SER A 652 18.97 -1.23 47.59
N GLU A 653 19.02 -2.12 46.59
CA GLU A 653 19.78 -3.40 46.51
C GLU A 653 19.36 -4.55 47.48
N THR A 654 18.50 -5.43 46.95
CA THR A 654 18.60 -6.92 46.86
C THR A 654 18.32 -7.92 48.03
N ILE A 655 17.51 -8.94 47.67
CA ILE A 655 17.36 -10.34 48.16
C ILE A 655 16.74 -10.64 49.56
N GLY A 656 15.59 -11.34 49.53
CA GLY A 656 15.46 -12.65 50.18
C GLY A 656 14.43 -12.81 51.31
N GLY A 657 13.65 -13.91 51.29
CA GLY A 657 12.94 -14.44 52.46
C GLY A 657 11.52 -14.95 52.20
N ILE A 658 11.30 -16.27 52.33
CA ILE A 658 10.01 -16.97 52.15
C ILE A 658 9.35 -17.30 53.51
N SER A 659 8.02 -17.48 53.51
CA SER A 659 7.17 -18.24 54.48
C SER A 659 6.62 -17.52 55.73
N GLY A 660 5.29 -17.55 55.89
CA GLY A 660 4.61 -17.40 57.19
C GLY A 660 3.08 -17.18 57.19
N LEU A 661 2.29 -18.26 57.09
CA LEU A 661 0.93 -18.49 57.66
C LEU A 661 -0.08 -17.30 57.76
N ILE A 662 -1.16 -17.25 56.97
CA ILE A 662 -2.48 -17.93 57.15
C ILE A 662 -3.43 -17.31 58.22
N ASN A 663 -4.62 -16.94 57.75
CA ASN A 663 -5.91 -16.70 58.43
C ASN A 663 -6.07 -15.54 59.44
N THR A 664 -6.88 -14.55 59.06
CA THR A 664 -8.00 -14.12 59.92
C THR A 664 -9.19 -13.67 59.07
N THR A 665 -10.36 -14.29 59.29
CA THR A 665 -11.65 -13.91 58.69
C THR A 665 -12.28 -12.79 59.51
N PHE A 666 -12.91 -11.79 58.88
CA PHE A 666 -13.81 -10.87 59.59
C PHE A 666 -15.26 -11.03 59.09
N THR A 667 -16.13 -11.41 60.02
CA THR A 667 -17.57 -11.62 59.79
C THR A 667 -18.33 -10.32 60.03
N ILE A 668 -19.27 -10.01 59.15
CA ILE A 668 -20.21 -8.90 59.30
C ILE A 668 -21.32 -9.30 60.29
N GLN A 669 -21.69 -8.42 61.22
CA GLN A 669 -22.86 -8.61 62.09
C GLN A 669 -23.71 -7.32 62.18
N SER A 670 -25.01 -7.51 62.41
CA SER A 670 -26.09 -6.56 62.13
C SER A 670 -26.88 -6.13 63.38
N GLN A 671 -27.56 -4.98 63.28
CA GLN A 671 -28.76 -4.56 64.03
C GLN A 671 -29.60 -3.69 63.06
N SER A 672 -30.78 -4.13 62.62
CA SER A 672 -32.13 -3.98 63.23
C SER A 672 -32.80 -2.65 62.78
N ASP A 673 -34.11 -2.52 62.50
CA ASP A 673 -35.31 -3.18 63.05
C ASP A 673 -36.41 -3.56 62.01
N GLU A 674 -37.29 -4.48 62.43
CA GLU A 674 -38.78 -4.58 62.29
C GLU A 674 -39.61 -3.63 61.37
N THR A 675 -40.79 -3.97 60.83
CA THR A 675 -41.68 -5.16 60.86
C THR A 675 -42.74 -5.11 59.73
N MET A 676 -43.22 -6.29 59.27
CA MET A 676 -44.65 -6.70 59.10
C MET A 676 -44.92 -7.62 57.89
N ASN A 677 -45.42 -8.84 58.21
CA ASN A 677 -46.46 -9.63 57.52
C ASN A 677 -46.43 -9.91 55.99
N ASN A 678 -46.87 -11.06 55.48
CA ASN A 678 -47.04 -12.44 55.99
C ASN A 678 -47.47 -13.34 54.81
N LYS A 679 -47.24 -14.67 54.89
CA LYS A 679 -47.78 -15.74 54.01
C LYS A 679 -47.29 -15.74 52.53
N ASP A 680 -47.17 -16.89 51.86
CA ASP A 680 -47.15 -18.30 52.28
C ASP A 680 -46.48 -19.16 51.17
N LEU A 681 -45.93 -20.32 51.57
CA LEU A 681 -45.81 -21.62 50.85
C LEU A 681 -45.64 -21.69 49.29
N LYS A 682 -44.93 -22.67 48.70
CA LYS A 682 -43.95 -23.70 49.10
C LYS A 682 -43.61 -24.53 47.83
N LYS A 683 -42.35 -24.93 47.67
CA LYS A 683 -41.90 -26.15 46.94
C LYS A 683 -42.19 -26.21 45.42
N LYS A 684 -41.40 -26.91 44.61
CA LYS A 684 -40.39 -27.93 44.94
C LYS A 684 -39.21 -27.88 43.99
#